data_AF-A0A6I5RHR8-F1
#
_entry.id   AF-A0A6I5RHR8-F1
#
_cell.length_a   1.000
_cell.length_b   1.000
_cell.length_c   1.000
_cell.angle_alpha   90.00
_cell.angle_beta   90.00
_cell.angle_gamma   90.00
#
_symmetry.space_group_name_H-M   'P 1'
#
loop_
_entity.id
_entity.type
_entity.pdbx_description
1 polymer ?
#
loop_
_entity_poly.entity_id
_entity_poly.type
_entity_poly.pdbx_seq_one_letter_code
_entity_poly.pdbx_strand_id
1 'polypeptide(L)'
;QITDSSFIQNAASGISLTRNTKGEIRRNLFQQTGYGIAISDNAAPLLTENRVLENRAGIVISGSARPVLRNNLVERNSADGLVVMNNAVPDLGQSQDPGGNLFRRNGESDARNTSAAPLISVGNELNPTRVDVNGTSGSRGVEYRATTVNTQIQTAIPRPQPAPPEPAPEPVPTPTPTPTPVPSPSDGQGLSDIQGHWAEAFIRALVERNIISGYPDGTFRPEATINRAQYAALIAQAFDLPDRRAASGFVDVPAEFWAAAAIARAERMGFIAGFPDGSFRPAEPLSRVQTVVSLVNGLALIGGTPEILSVYRDRAEIPTYASVPVAIATQKRLSVNHPDASRFEPSLPISRAEIAVMVYQSLVVTGQARAIGSPYIVMPPSAAVSFADIGGHWAEDFIRALAGQEFISGFMDGRFRPENPMNRAQYAALLVNTFMPLPKRPPTTFQDVPDNHWAADAIQRAYRGRLLSGNVDGTFRPDQNILRIEVLLSLVNGLDLPPGDPELVNRYSDRASIPSVARPAVASATLNRLVVNHPNLARLNSVAPATRADVSAMVYQSLVYWGRSPAIASPYIVNPDGNPTDPNPGDPSPDTAPLIVIDPGHGGRDPGAIGINSLKETDVNLAIALETARVLGGLKLRVVLTRNDERTLALEDRVAIAEQVNASAFVSIHANSAGLDRPNINGVETYHYPGSEAGEKIATAIQNSITQSLQVVDRGVKTANFFVLRNTSMPATLVETGFVTGAQDAARLVNPTFQEQMARAIAMGVFQSVKQPVG
;
A
#
# COMPACT_ATOMS: atom_id res chain seq x y z
N GLN A 1 -50.08 7.05 11.07
CA GLN A 1 -48.68 7.15 11.53
C GLN A 1 -48.73 7.60 12.98
N ILE A 2 -47.71 7.32 13.79
CA ILE A 2 -47.54 7.90 15.13
C ILE A 2 -46.15 8.53 15.16
N THR A 3 -46.09 9.85 15.31
CA THR A 3 -44.82 10.58 15.26
C THR A 3 -44.68 11.57 16.41
N ASP A 4 -43.42 11.94 16.71
CA ASP A 4 -43.06 13.04 17.61
C ASP A 4 -43.67 12.94 19.04
N SER A 5 -44.10 11.74 19.43
CA SER A 5 -44.80 11.48 20.69
C SER A 5 -43.86 10.92 21.75
N SER A 6 -44.22 11.08 23.02
CA SER A 6 -43.44 10.59 24.17
C SER A 6 -44.23 9.59 25.01
N PHE A 7 -43.69 8.40 25.18
CA PHE A 7 -44.23 7.29 25.95
C PHE A 7 -43.29 7.05 27.13
N ILE A 8 -43.67 7.58 28.29
CA ILE A 8 -42.80 7.66 29.48
C ILE A 8 -43.49 6.95 30.65
N GLN A 9 -42.76 6.11 31.38
CA GLN A 9 -43.23 5.42 32.59
C GLN A 9 -44.44 4.48 32.38
N ASN A 10 -44.64 3.97 31.16
CA ASN A 10 -45.71 2.99 30.87
C ASN A 10 -45.36 1.61 31.46
N ALA A 11 -46.17 1.15 32.42
CA ALA A 11 -45.94 -0.10 33.16
C ALA A 11 -45.85 -1.39 32.29
N ALA A 12 -46.45 -1.40 31.11
CA ALA A 12 -46.44 -2.53 30.17
C ALA A 12 -45.55 -2.23 28.95
N SER A 13 -46.13 -1.70 27.87
CA SER A 13 -45.39 -1.22 26.70
C SER A 13 -45.67 0.26 26.45
N GLY A 14 -44.74 0.98 25.82
CA GLY A 14 -45.04 2.30 25.27
C GLY A 14 -46.00 2.21 24.08
N ILE A 15 -45.68 1.36 23.09
CA ILE A 15 -46.58 0.96 22.01
C ILE A 15 -46.59 -0.56 21.85
N SER A 16 -47.77 -1.12 21.55
CA SER A 16 -47.94 -2.53 21.15
C SER A 16 -48.65 -2.62 19.79
N LEU A 17 -48.07 -3.34 18.83
CA LEU A 17 -48.56 -3.51 17.46
C LEU A 17 -48.81 -4.99 17.18
N THR A 18 -50.08 -5.37 17.05
CA THR A 18 -50.53 -6.78 17.01
C THR A 18 -51.32 -7.10 15.73
N ARG A 19 -51.72 -8.36 15.56
CA ARG A 19 -52.48 -8.90 14.43
C ARG A 19 -51.83 -8.57 13.08
N ASN A 20 -52.49 -7.77 12.25
CA ASN A 20 -52.03 -7.42 10.89
C ASN A 20 -51.65 -5.93 10.79
N THR A 21 -51.23 -5.31 11.89
CA THR A 21 -50.99 -3.86 11.95
C THR A 21 -49.83 -3.44 11.04
N LYS A 22 -50.08 -2.37 10.27
CA LYS A 22 -49.12 -1.70 9.38
C LYS A 22 -49.11 -0.20 9.68
N GLY A 23 -48.10 0.49 9.17
CA GLY A 23 -47.93 1.93 9.32
C GLY A 23 -46.55 2.28 9.87
N GLU A 24 -46.36 3.56 10.17
CA GLU A 24 -45.08 4.13 10.56
C GLU A 24 -45.12 4.69 11.98
N ILE A 25 -44.09 4.36 12.75
CA ILE A 25 -43.78 4.88 14.07
C ILE A 25 -42.46 5.64 13.92
N ARG A 26 -42.49 6.97 14.01
CA ARG A 26 -41.34 7.83 13.67
C ARG A 26 -40.99 8.92 14.69
N ARG A 27 -39.71 9.07 15.04
CA ARG A 27 -39.20 10.13 15.94
C ARG A 27 -39.89 10.19 17.31
N ASN A 28 -40.39 9.06 17.81
CA ASN A 28 -40.99 8.99 19.14
C ASN A 28 -39.93 8.67 20.21
N LEU A 29 -40.20 9.08 21.45
CA LEU A 29 -39.43 8.71 22.63
C LEU A 29 -40.19 7.62 23.42
N PHE A 30 -39.48 6.53 23.76
CA PHE A 30 -39.96 5.46 24.63
C PHE A 30 -38.98 5.33 25.80
N GLN A 31 -39.40 5.72 27.01
CA GLN A 31 -38.52 5.80 28.16
C GLN A 31 -39.14 5.25 29.45
N GLN A 32 -38.35 4.49 30.23
CA GLN A 32 -38.78 3.93 31.53
C GLN A 32 -40.07 3.07 31.44
N THR A 33 -40.29 2.41 30.30
CA THR A 33 -41.40 1.48 30.10
C THR A 33 -40.97 0.03 30.37
N GLY A 34 -41.91 -0.92 30.40
CA GLY A 34 -41.57 -2.34 30.34
C GLY A 34 -40.92 -2.68 28.99
N TYR A 35 -41.70 -2.64 27.91
CA TYR A 35 -41.19 -2.72 26.54
C TYR A 35 -41.33 -1.38 25.84
N GLY A 36 -40.25 -0.84 25.27
CA GLY A 36 -40.34 0.39 24.49
C GLY A 36 -41.35 0.24 23.35
N ILE A 37 -41.13 -0.77 22.49
CA ILE A 37 -42.03 -1.14 21.40
C ILE A 37 -42.20 -2.67 21.39
N ALA A 38 -43.44 -3.15 21.43
CA ALA A 38 -43.79 -4.56 21.28
C ALA A 38 -44.49 -4.82 19.94
N ILE A 39 -44.04 -5.84 19.20
CA ILE A 39 -44.57 -6.22 17.89
C ILE A 39 -44.85 -7.73 17.87
N SER A 40 -46.05 -8.13 17.47
CA SER A 40 -46.49 -9.53 17.47
C SER A 40 -47.33 -9.92 16.25
N ASP A 41 -47.70 -11.19 16.20
CA ASP A 41 -48.56 -11.80 15.17
C ASP A 41 -47.98 -11.61 13.76
N ASN A 42 -48.69 -10.96 12.83
CA ASN A 42 -48.24 -10.67 11.46
C ASN A 42 -47.99 -9.17 11.24
N ALA A 43 -47.75 -8.40 12.31
CA ALA A 43 -47.56 -6.96 12.19
C ALA A 43 -46.28 -6.64 11.39
N ALA A 44 -46.37 -5.64 10.51
CA ALA A 44 -45.29 -5.19 9.64
C ALA A 44 -45.23 -3.65 9.57
N PRO A 45 -44.95 -2.97 10.69
CA PRO A 45 -44.74 -1.52 10.73
C PRO A 45 -43.32 -1.14 10.25
N LEU A 46 -43.17 0.11 9.83
CA LEU A 46 -41.88 0.81 9.78
C LEU A 46 -41.62 1.47 11.13
N LEU A 47 -40.54 1.10 11.80
CA LEU A 47 -39.98 1.83 12.94
C LEU A 47 -38.82 2.66 12.43
N THR A 48 -38.92 3.99 12.46
CA THR A 48 -37.82 4.85 12.00
C THR A 48 -37.48 6.00 12.97
N GLU A 49 -36.20 6.28 13.18
CA GLU A 49 -35.71 7.44 13.97
C GLU A 49 -36.21 7.50 15.43
N ASN A 50 -36.71 6.40 16.01
CA ASN A 50 -37.22 6.40 17.39
C ASN A 50 -36.09 6.29 18.41
N ARG A 51 -36.32 6.82 19.62
CA ARG A 51 -35.41 6.73 20.77
C ARG A 51 -36.02 5.82 21.83
N VAL A 52 -35.40 4.67 22.06
CA VAL A 52 -35.88 3.62 22.96
C VAL A 52 -34.87 3.43 24.09
N LEU A 53 -35.10 4.14 25.19
CA LEU A 53 -34.11 4.39 26.24
C LEU A 53 -34.57 3.87 27.60
N GLU A 54 -33.69 3.23 28.38
CA GLU A 54 -33.94 2.99 29.82
C GLU A 54 -35.23 2.19 30.13
N ASN A 55 -35.70 1.36 29.19
CA ASN A 55 -36.84 0.46 29.39
C ASN A 55 -36.35 -0.89 29.96
N ARG A 56 -37.26 -1.81 30.34
CA ARG A 56 -36.84 -3.18 30.70
C ARG A 56 -36.27 -3.91 29.48
N ALA A 57 -36.97 -3.89 28.34
CA ALA A 57 -36.41 -4.28 27.04
C ALA A 57 -36.77 -3.22 25.98
N GLY A 58 -35.88 -3.02 25.01
CA GLY A 58 -36.04 -1.97 24.01
C GLY A 58 -37.16 -2.27 23.00
N ILE A 59 -36.86 -3.11 22.02
CA ILE A 59 -37.79 -3.52 20.97
C ILE A 59 -37.97 -5.04 21.04
N VAL A 60 -39.21 -5.50 21.21
CA VAL A 60 -39.55 -6.93 21.31
C VAL A 60 -40.40 -7.34 20.12
N ILE A 61 -39.92 -8.31 19.34
CA ILE A 61 -40.51 -8.74 18.06
C ILE A 61 -40.77 -10.25 18.12
N SER A 62 -42.02 -10.65 17.88
CA SER A 62 -42.50 -12.01 18.13
C SER A 62 -43.55 -12.46 17.11
N GLY A 63 -43.99 -13.72 17.22
CA GLY A 63 -44.97 -14.31 16.31
C GLY A 63 -44.36 -14.59 14.93
N SER A 64 -44.96 -14.02 13.88
CA SER A 64 -44.51 -14.06 12.48
C SER A 64 -44.24 -12.63 11.95
N ALA A 65 -44.02 -11.67 12.85
CA ALA A 65 -43.94 -10.25 12.54
C ALA A 65 -42.74 -9.92 11.64
N ARG A 66 -42.93 -8.94 10.75
CA ARG A 66 -41.93 -8.50 9.77
C ARG A 66 -41.81 -6.97 9.74
N PRO A 67 -41.45 -6.34 10.86
CA PRO A 67 -41.23 -4.90 10.89
C PRO A 67 -39.95 -4.53 10.14
N VAL A 68 -39.92 -3.30 9.62
CA VAL A 68 -38.72 -2.68 9.05
C VAL A 68 -38.16 -1.72 10.08
N LEU A 69 -36.89 -1.87 10.47
CA LEU A 69 -36.24 -1.01 11.46
C LEU A 69 -35.19 -0.15 10.75
N ARG A 70 -35.35 1.18 10.80
CA ARG A 70 -34.40 2.15 10.26
C ARG A 70 -33.98 3.19 11.31
N ASN A 71 -32.68 3.47 11.46
CA ASN A 71 -32.18 4.61 12.24
C ASN A 71 -32.69 4.73 13.70
N ASN A 72 -33.11 3.64 14.35
CA ASN A 72 -33.59 3.70 15.74
C ASN A 72 -32.41 3.66 16.73
N LEU A 73 -32.46 4.49 17.77
CA LEU A 73 -31.52 4.46 18.90
C LEU A 73 -32.11 3.62 20.04
N VAL A 74 -31.42 2.54 20.41
CA VAL A 74 -31.85 1.60 21.45
C VAL A 74 -30.70 1.43 22.47
N GLU A 75 -30.75 2.23 23.54
CA GLU A 75 -29.64 2.39 24.49
C GLU A 75 -30.11 2.30 25.95
N ARG A 76 -29.28 1.74 26.84
CA ARG A 76 -29.49 1.67 28.31
C ARG A 76 -30.74 0.91 28.77
N ASN A 77 -31.33 0.06 27.94
CA ASN A 77 -32.42 -0.81 28.39
C ASN A 77 -31.84 -1.85 29.36
N SER A 78 -32.53 -2.16 30.47
CA SER A 78 -31.95 -2.88 31.61
C SER A 78 -31.76 -4.38 31.39
N ALA A 79 -32.52 -4.99 30.48
CA ALA A 79 -32.22 -6.30 29.89
C ALA A 79 -31.70 -6.12 28.46
N ASP A 80 -32.50 -6.45 27.44
CA ASP A 80 -32.05 -6.49 26.05
C ASP A 80 -32.41 -5.23 25.23
N GLY A 81 -31.56 -4.90 24.25
CA GLY A 81 -31.85 -3.87 23.25
C GLY A 81 -32.92 -4.32 22.26
N LEU A 82 -32.60 -5.31 21.43
CA LEU A 82 -33.53 -5.99 20.52
C LEU A 82 -33.80 -7.42 21.01
N VAL A 83 -35.06 -7.85 21.00
CA VAL A 83 -35.45 -9.25 21.24
C VAL A 83 -36.25 -9.76 20.04
N VAL A 84 -35.81 -10.85 19.42
CA VAL A 84 -36.50 -11.49 18.27
C VAL A 84 -36.77 -12.95 18.59
N MET A 85 -38.04 -13.35 18.48
CA MET A 85 -38.52 -14.67 18.91
C MET A 85 -39.45 -15.32 17.88
N ASN A 86 -39.67 -16.62 18.01
CA ASN A 86 -40.59 -17.42 17.18
C ASN A 86 -40.19 -17.41 15.68
N ASN A 87 -41.12 -17.00 14.81
CA ASN A 87 -40.94 -16.91 13.36
C ASN A 87 -40.82 -15.44 12.88
N ALA A 88 -40.53 -14.50 13.79
CA ALA A 88 -40.33 -13.11 13.44
C ALA A 88 -39.10 -12.93 12.55
N VAL A 89 -39.22 -12.13 11.50
CA VAL A 89 -38.14 -11.81 10.57
C VAL A 89 -38.12 -10.29 10.38
N PRO A 90 -37.51 -9.54 11.32
CA PRO A 90 -37.36 -8.10 11.18
C PRO A 90 -36.35 -7.79 10.08
N ASP A 91 -36.67 -6.79 9.27
CA ASP A 91 -35.73 -6.21 8.33
C ASP A 91 -34.84 -5.21 9.10
N LEU A 92 -33.66 -5.69 9.51
CA LEU A 92 -32.57 -4.88 10.07
C LEU A 92 -31.63 -4.38 8.96
N GLY A 93 -32.16 -4.10 7.78
CA GLY A 93 -31.42 -3.62 6.63
C GLY A 93 -31.09 -4.72 5.63
N GLN A 94 -31.03 -4.30 4.37
CA GLN A 94 -30.59 -5.07 3.23
C GLN A 94 -29.35 -4.40 2.63
N SER A 95 -28.57 -5.12 1.81
CA SER A 95 -27.35 -4.55 1.22
C SER A 95 -27.60 -3.21 0.50
N GLN A 96 -28.78 -3.05 -0.11
CA GLN A 96 -29.21 -1.84 -0.83
C GLN A 96 -30.07 -0.85 -0.02
N ASP A 97 -30.30 -1.12 1.27
CA ASP A 97 -31.12 -0.32 2.19
C ASP A 97 -30.68 -0.60 3.64
N PRO A 98 -29.60 0.03 4.13
CA PRO A 98 -29.03 -0.26 5.44
C PRO A 98 -29.97 0.09 6.60
N GLY A 99 -29.89 -0.71 7.66
CA GLY A 99 -30.70 -0.56 8.85
C GLY A 99 -30.40 0.71 9.64
N GLY A 100 -29.14 1.12 9.79
CA GLY A 100 -28.76 2.34 10.53
C GLY A 100 -29.14 2.34 12.02
N ASN A 101 -29.63 1.22 12.56
CA ASN A 101 -30.07 1.14 13.96
C ASN A 101 -28.86 1.02 14.88
N LEU A 102 -28.99 1.58 16.09
CA LEU A 102 -27.94 1.68 17.07
C LEU A 102 -28.35 0.97 18.36
N PHE A 103 -27.78 -0.21 18.59
CA PHE A 103 -27.99 -1.03 19.79
C PHE A 103 -26.71 -1.03 20.62
N ARG A 104 -26.70 -0.30 21.74
CA ARG A 104 -25.52 -0.22 22.62
C ARG A 104 -25.88 -0.02 24.08
N ARG A 105 -24.99 -0.46 24.98
CA ARG A 105 -25.11 -0.25 26.44
C ARG A 105 -26.43 -0.77 27.04
N ASN A 106 -27.09 -1.72 26.38
CA ASN A 106 -28.19 -2.46 26.98
C ASN A 106 -27.60 -3.47 27.99
N GLY A 107 -28.36 -3.93 28.98
CA GLY A 107 -27.86 -4.71 30.11
C GLY A 107 -27.35 -6.10 29.76
N GLU A 108 -28.25 -6.99 29.36
CA GLU A 108 -27.94 -8.40 29.06
C GLU A 108 -27.30 -8.55 27.67
N SER A 109 -28.04 -8.18 26.61
CA SER A 109 -27.55 -8.21 25.24
C SER A 109 -27.99 -6.96 24.45
N ASP A 110 -27.24 -6.59 23.42
CA ASP A 110 -27.68 -5.57 22.47
C ASP A 110 -28.69 -6.15 21.46
N ALA A 111 -28.58 -7.45 21.14
CA ALA A 111 -29.66 -8.21 20.50
C ALA A 111 -29.73 -9.67 20.98
N ARG A 112 -30.93 -10.12 21.32
CA ARG A 112 -31.28 -11.51 21.65
C ARG A 112 -32.08 -12.11 20.49
N ASN A 113 -31.55 -13.12 19.80
CA ASN A 113 -32.29 -13.85 18.76
C ASN A 113 -32.55 -15.30 19.16
N THR A 114 -33.79 -15.61 19.51
CA THR A 114 -34.27 -16.98 19.72
C THR A 114 -35.20 -17.44 18.59
N SER A 115 -35.27 -16.72 17.48
CA SER A 115 -36.00 -17.17 16.28
C SER A 115 -35.21 -18.23 15.51
N ALA A 116 -35.91 -18.98 14.63
CA ALA A 116 -35.28 -20.02 13.79
C ALA A 116 -34.49 -19.45 12.60
N ALA A 117 -34.66 -18.17 12.27
CA ALA A 117 -33.95 -17.48 11.19
C ALA A 117 -32.76 -16.68 11.75
N PRO A 118 -31.64 -16.56 11.01
CA PRO A 118 -30.60 -15.62 11.39
C PRO A 118 -31.11 -14.18 11.21
N LEU A 119 -30.72 -13.27 12.10
CA LEU A 119 -30.96 -11.85 11.86
C LEU A 119 -29.96 -11.36 10.83
N ILE A 120 -30.42 -10.93 9.66
CA ILE A 120 -29.55 -10.29 8.67
C ILE A 120 -29.37 -8.83 9.10
N SER A 121 -28.17 -8.49 9.57
CA SER A 121 -27.82 -7.13 9.98
C SER A 121 -26.97 -6.47 8.90
N VAL A 122 -27.52 -5.43 8.26
CA VAL A 122 -26.79 -4.59 7.30
C VAL A 122 -26.78 -3.16 7.82
N GLY A 123 -25.58 -2.60 8.03
CA GLY A 123 -25.42 -1.19 8.36
C GLY A 123 -25.99 -0.76 9.73
N ASN A 124 -26.13 -1.67 10.69
CA ASN A 124 -26.44 -1.33 12.09
C ASN A 124 -25.16 -1.32 12.94
N GLU A 125 -25.17 -0.50 13.99
CA GLU A 125 -24.22 -0.63 15.10
C GLU A 125 -24.83 -1.62 16.12
N LEU A 126 -24.35 -2.86 16.06
CA LEU A 126 -24.75 -3.95 16.96
C LEU A 126 -23.50 -4.75 17.32
N ASN A 127 -23.14 -4.73 18.61
CA ASN A 127 -21.94 -5.37 19.11
C ASN A 127 -22.03 -6.92 18.99
N PRO A 128 -21.19 -7.60 18.18
CA PRO A 128 -21.28 -9.04 17.97
C PRO A 128 -21.04 -9.87 19.23
N THR A 129 -20.26 -9.35 20.20
CA THR A 129 -20.03 -10.02 21.49
C THR A 129 -21.19 -9.87 22.48
N ARG A 130 -22.19 -9.05 22.13
CA ARG A 130 -23.42 -8.80 22.89
C ARG A 130 -24.65 -9.26 22.10
N VAL A 131 -24.49 -10.30 21.29
CA VAL A 131 -25.58 -11.04 20.65
C VAL A 131 -25.81 -12.33 21.40
N ASP A 132 -27.01 -12.52 21.95
CA ASP A 132 -27.40 -13.74 22.65
C ASP A 132 -28.33 -14.61 21.78
N VAL A 133 -27.97 -15.87 21.60
CA VAL A 133 -28.73 -16.89 20.83
C VAL A 133 -29.33 -17.99 21.72
N ASN A 134 -29.07 -17.90 23.02
CA ASN A 134 -29.58 -18.69 24.14
C ASN A 134 -30.04 -20.13 23.82
N GLY A 135 -29.08 -20.96 23.39
CA GLY A 135 -29.09 -22.44 23.46
C GLY A 135 -30.22 -23.22 22.79
N THR A 136 -31.17 -22.56 22.13
CA THR A 136 -32.40 -23.20 21.64
C THR A 136 -32.12 -23.93 20.33
N SER A 137 -32.48 -25.22 20.26
CA SER A 137 -32.15 -26.07 19.11
C SER A 137 -32.77 -25.53 17.81
N GLY A 138 -31.94 -25.01 16.91
CA GLY A 138 -32.35 -24.40 15.65
C GLY A 138 -32.26 -22.87 15.60
N SER A 139 -32.04 -22.18 16.73
CA SER A 139 -31.80 -20.73 16.71
C SER A 139 -30.46 -20.40 16.03
N ARG A 140 -30.46 -19.34 15.21
CA ARG A 140 -29.28 -18.87 14.45
C ARG A 140 -28.90 -17.46 14.90
N GLY A 141 -27.62 -17.14 14.83
CA GLY A 141 -27.11 -15.83 15.26
C GLY A 141 -27.45 -14.67 14.33
N VAL A 142 -26.72 -13.57 14.48
CA VAL A 142 -26.76 -12.45 13.54
C VAL A 142 -25.80 -12.75 12.39
N GLU A 143 -26.31 -12.69 11.16
CA GLU A 143 -25.52 -12.70 9.94
C GLU A 143 -25.24 -11.25 9.53
N TYR A 144 -23.98 -10.83 9.64
CA TYR A 144 -23.56 -9.48 9.27
C TYR A 144 -23.23 -9.41 7.79
N ARG A 145 -23.90 -8.51 7.05
CA ARG A 145 -23.71 -8.34 5.61
C ARG A 145 -23.27 -6.92 5.27
N ALA A 146 -22.37 -6.82 4.29
CA ALA A 146 -21.91 -5.54 3.76
C ALA A 146 -23.03 -4.85 2.95
N THR A 147 -22.96 -3.52 2.90
CA THR A 147 -23.81 -2.68 2.06
C THR A 147 -23.35 -2.69 0.61
N THR A 148 -24.28 -2.93 -0.32
CA THR A 148 -24.14 -2.56 -1.73
C THR A 148 -24.46 -1.07 -1.98
N VAL A 149 -25.05 -0.35 -1.01
CA VAL A 149 -25.13 1.13 -1.01
C VAL A 149 -23.77 1.80 -0.76
N ASN A 150 -22.75 1.39 -1.50
CA ASN A 150 -21.52 2.17 -1.65
C ASN A 150 -21.63 3.21 -2.78
N THR A 151 -22.78 3.29 -3.48
CA THR A 151 -23.03 4.29 -4.54
C THR A 151 -23.55 5.61 -3.97
N GLN A 152 -24.18 5.59 -2.79
CA GLN A 152 -24.59 6.77 -2.01
C GLN A 152 -24.38 6.50 -0.49
N ILE A 153 -23.16 6.70 0.02
CA ILE A 153 -22.73 6.60 1.43
C ILE A 153 -23.56 7.46 2.42
N GLN A 154 -24.23 6.72 3.33
CA GLN A 154 -25.34 7.11 4.23
C GLN A 154 -25.13 8.40 5.07
N THR A 155 -26.22 9.07 5.49
CA THR A 155 -26.29 10.40 6.14
C THR A 155 -25.35 10.62 7.32
N ALA A 156 -24.66 11.77 7.38
CA ALA A 156 -24.02 12.22 8.63
C ALA A 156 -24.80 13.30 9.40
N ILE A 157 -24.44 13.41 10.68
CA ILE A 157 -24.67 14.48 11.66
C ILE A 157 -23.37 14.54 12.49
N PRO A 158 -22.86 15.70 12.98
CA PRO A 158 -23.30 16.22 14.30
C PRO A 158 -23.29 17.78 14.37
N ARG A 159 -23.96 18.50 15.28
CA ARG A 159 -24.05 18.40 16.76
C ARG A 159 -25.30 19.12 17.33
N PRO A 160 -25.67 18.91 18.62
CA PRO A 160 -26.62 19.76 19.39
C PRO A 160 -25.93 21.09 19.84
N GLN A 161 -26.59 22.16 20.33
CA GLN A 161 -27.90 22.37 21.00
C GLN A 161 -28.37 23.85 20.85
N PRO A 162 -29.68 24.20 20.89
CA PRO A 162 -30.14 25.60 20.90
C PRO A 162 -30.12 26.27 22.29
N ALA A 163 -29.88 27.58 22.31
CA ALA A 163 -30.22 28.53 23.38
C ALA A 163 -31.59 29.19 23.09
N PRO A 164 -32.27 29.86 24.06
CA PRO A 164 -33.63 30.40 23.85
C PRO A 164 -33.68 31.57 22.83
N PRO A 165 -34.86 31.85 22.24
CA PRO A 165 -34.95 32.70 21.04
C PRO A 165 -34.92 34.20 21.34
N GLU A 166 -34.21 34.93 20.47
CA GLU A 166 -34.27 36.39 20.32
C GLU A 166 -34.90 36.72 18.94
N PRO A 167 -35.58 37.87 18.74
CA PRO A 167 -36.31 38.16 17.50
C PRO A 167 -35.41 38.24 16.26
N ALA A 168 -35.89 37.73 15.12
CA ALA A 168 -35.11 37.62 13.90
C ALA A 168 -34.81 38.98 13.23
N PRO A 169 -33.54 39.27 12.87
CA PRO A 169 -33.20 40.31 11.91
C PRO A 169 -33.41 39.83 10.47
N GLU A 170 -33.55 40.77 9.53
CA GLU A 170 -33.76 40.51 8.10
C GLU A 170 -32.58 39.77 7.43
N PRO A 171 -32.82 38.97 6.37
CA PRO A 171 -31.80 38.11 5.78
C PRO A 171 -30.73 38.90 4.99
N VAL A 172 -29.51 38.91 5.53
CA VAL A 172 -28.30 39.31 4.79
C VAL A 172 -27.80 38.10 3.98
N PRO A 173 -27.39 38.26 2.70
CA PRO A 173 -26.90 37.15 1.89
C PRO A 173 -25.61 36.54 2.46
N THR A 174 -25.60 35.22 2.63
CA THR A 174 -24.45 34.46 3.12
C THR A 174 -23.29 34.52 2.12
N PRO A 175 -22.05 34.87 2.53
CA PRO A 175 -20.90 34.87 1.64
C PRO A 175 -20.48 33.44 1.26
N THR A 176 -20.10 33.26 -0.01
CA THR A 176 -19.51 32.02 -0.53
C THR A 176 -18.29 31.61 0.30
N PRO A 177 -18.14 30.35 0.71
CA PRO A 177 -16.99 29.92 1.50
C PRO A 177 -15.69 30.11 0.72
N THR A 178 -14.80 30.95 1.24
CA THR A 178 -13.45 31.12 0.69
C THR A 178 -12.70 29.79 0.75
N PRO A 179 -12.05 29.32 -0.34
CA PRO A 179 -11.36 28.04 -0.32
C PRO A 179 -10.25 28.05 0.75
N THR A 180 -10.25 27.02 1.60
CA THR A 180 -9.08 26.70 2.44
C THR A 180 -7.87 26.55 1.50
N PRO A 181 -6.71 27.19 1.79
CA PRO A 181 -5.59 27.21 0.86
C PRO A 181 -5.22 25.80 0.38
N VAL A 182 -5.42 25.57 -0.91
CA VAL A 182 -5.08 24.31 -1.58
C VAL A 182 -3.55 24.20 -1.58
N PRO A 183 -2.98 23.05 -1.18
CA PRO A 183 -1.54 22.87 -1.20
C PRO A 183 -1.04 22.99 -2.65
N SER A 184 -0.32 24.07 -2.93
CA SER A 184 0.22 24.35 -4.26
C SER A 184 1.50 23.53 -4.48
N PRO A 185 1.91 23.24 -5.72
CA PRO A 185 3.18 22.59 -5.98
C PRO A 185 4.34 23.51 -5.54
N SER A 186 4.86 23.24 -4.35
CA SER A 186 6.23 23.58 -3.94
C SER A 186 7.17 22.49 -4.45
N ASP A 187 8.41 22.83 -4.79
CA ASP A 187 9.38 21.98 -5.53
C ASP A 187 9.94 20.74 -4.76
N GLY A 188 9.17 20.16 -3.82
CA GLY A 188 9.47 18.94 -3.06
C GLY A 188 10.59 19.06 -2.01
N GLN A 189 11.44 20.08 -2.15
CA GLN A 189 12.55 20.40 -1.26
C GLN A 189 12.06 21.18 -0.04
N GLY A 190 12.43 20.74 1.18
CA GLY A 190 12.34 21.59 2.38
C GLY A 190 11.05 21.54 3.21
N LEU A 191 10.27 20.45 3.18
CA LEU A 191 9.24 20.21 4.21
C LEU A 191 9.91 20.12 5.60
N SER A 192 9.75 21.19 6.39
CA SER A 192 10.51 21.43 7.64
C SER A 192 9.93 20.72 8.85
N ASP A 193 8.60 20.57 8.91
CA ASP A 193 7.84 20.06 10.04
C ASP A 193 7.64 18.53 10.04
N ILE A 194 8.23 17.84 9.06
CA ILE A 194 8.25 16.36 9.00
C ILE A 194 9.58 15.76 9.44
N GLN A 195 10.60 16.56 9.76
CA GLN A 195 11.91 16.04 10.14
C GLN A 195 11.83 15.28 11.48
N GLY A 196 12.21 13.99 11.47
CA GLY A 196 12.09 13.11 12.64
C GLY A 196 10.66 12.63 12.92
N HIS A 197 9.69 12.93 12.04
CA HIS A 197 8.31 12.50 12.17
C HIS A 197 8.15 11.03 11.78
N TRP A 198 7.28 10.28 12.47
CA TRP A 198 7.09 8.85 12.23
C TRP A 198 6.62 8.50 10.81
N ALA A 199 5.95 9.44 10.14
CA ALA A 199 5.48 9.32 8.77
C ALA A 199 6.44 9.94 7.73
N GLU A 200 7.59 10.50 8.13
CA GLU A 200 8.48 11.30 7.27
C GLU A 200 8.80 10.61 5.94
N ALA A 201 9.28 9.37 6.00
CA ALA A 201 9.68 8.61 4.82
C ALA A 201 8.51 8.38 3.84
N PHE A 202 7.30 8.13 4.36
CA PHE A 202 6.09 7.95 3.55
C PHE A 202 5.65 9.27 2.90
N ILE A 203 5.71 10.38 3.65
CA ILE A 203 5.37 11.71 3.16
C ILE A 203 6.35 12.11 2.05
N ARG A 204 7.67 12.03 2.28
CA ARG A 204 8.70 12.32 1.27
C ARG A 204 8.50 11.48 0.01
N ALA A 205 8.27 10.18 0.16
CA ALA A 205 8.09 9.29 -0.98
C ALA A 205 6.79 9.56 -1.77
N LEU A 206 5.73 10.11 -1.18
CA LEU A 206 4.56 10.58 -1.93
C LEU A 206 4.78 11.96 -2.59
N VAL A 207 5.61 12.82 -2.01
CA VAL A 207 6.03 14.10 -2.60
C VAL A 207 6.87 13.86 -3.85
N GLU A 208 7.87 12.98 -3.78
CA GLU A 208 8.70 12.53 -4.91
C GLU A 208 7.86 12.01 -6.10
N ARG A 209 6.67 11.45 -5.81
CA ARG A 209 5.74 10.90 -6.80
C ARG A 209 4.74 11.93 -7.33
N ASN A 210 4.83 13.19 -6.88
CA ASN A 210 3.85 14.25 -7.15
C ASN A 210 2.41 13.85 -6.75
N ILE A 211 2.26 13.02 -5.71
CA ILE A 211 0.96 12.56 -5.19
C ILE A 211 0.46 13.48 -4.07
N ILE A 212 1.37 14.05 -3.27
CA ILE A 212 1.06 15.08 -2.27
C ILE A 212 2.04 16.25 -2.40
N SER A 213 1.61 17.42 -1.94
CA SER A 213 2.41 18.64 -1.85
C SER A 213 2.33 19.25 -0.45
N GLY A 214 3.32 20.10 -0.14
CA GLY A 214 3.31 20.95 1.04
C GLY A 214 2.44 22.19 0.88
N TYR A 215 2.48 23.04 1.88
CA TYR A 215 1.99 24.40 1.84
C TYR A 215 3.10 25.35 1.36
N PRO A 216 2.75 26.54 0.81
CA PRO A 216 3.75 27.54 0.36
C PRO A 216 4.69 28.06 1.46
N ASP A 217 4.44 27.76 2.73
CA ASP A 217 5.29 28.10 3.88
C ASP A 217 6.36 27.03 4.20
N GLY A 218 6.49 25.98 3.39
CA GLY A 218 7.45 24.89 3.62
C GLY A 218 7.02 23.89 4.70
N THR A 219 5.72 23.83 5.01
CA THR A 219 5.16 22.84 5.95
C THR A 219 4.30 21.78 5.24
N PHE A 220 4.23 20.57 5.80
CA PHE A 220 3.26 19.55 5.41
C PHE A 220 2.03 19.52 6.31
N ARG A 221 2.19 19.92 7.58
CA ARG A 221 1.20 19.87 8.67
C ARG A 221 0.71 18.44 8.92
N PRO A 222 1.59 17.51 9.35
CA PRO A 222 1.28 16.09 9.45
C PRO A 222 0.07 15.79 10.35
N GLU A 223 -0.04 16.47 11.48
CA GLU A 223 -1.11 16.28 12.47
C GLU A 223 -2.45 16.97 12.11
N ALA A 224 -2.50 17.77 11.04
CA ALA A 224 -3.75 18.42 10.64
C ALA A 224 -4.71 17.40 10.01
N THR A 225 -5.99 17.44 10.41
CA THR A 225 -7.06 16.59 9.86
C THR A 225 -7.39 16.96 8.42
N ILE A 226 -7.67 15.96 7.58
CA ILE A 226 -8.15 16.18 6.20
C ILE A 226 -9.68 16.30 6.15
N ASN A 227 -10.21 16.97 5.12
CA ASN A 227 -11.62 16.88 4.74
C ASN A 227 -11.88 15.96 3.54
N ARG A 228 -13.16 15.64 3.28
CA ARG A 228 -13.60 14.74 2.20
C ARG A 228 -13.21 15.19 0.80
N ALA A 229 -13.19 16.48 0.50
CA ALA A 229 -12.73 16.99 -0.79
C ALA A 229 -11.22 16.82 -1.00
N GLN A 230 -10.42 17.12 0.03
CA GLN A 230 -8.97 16.94 0.01
C GLN A 230 -8.58 15.46 -0.08
N TYR A 231 -9.30 14.57 0.60
CA TYR A 231 -9.12 13.12 0.45
C TYR A 231 -9.46 12.66 -0.98
N ALA A 232 -10.56 13.15 -1.57
CA ALA A 232 -10.92 12.83 -2.95
C ALA A 232 -9.85 13.29 -3.96
N ALA A 233 -9.31 14.51 -3.78
CA ALA A 233 -8.19 15.04 -4.56
C ALA A 233 -6.95 14.14 -4.47
N LEU A 234 -6.57 13.72 -3.27
CA LEU A 234 -5.46 12.81 -3.05
C LEU A 234 -5.67 11.46 -3.74
N ILE A 235 -6.84 10.84 -3.59
CA ILE A 235 -7.14 9.55 -4.21
C ILE A 235 -7.14 9.63 -5.74
N ALA A 236 -7.70 10.72 -6.31
CA ALA A 236 -7.69 10.96 -7.75
C ALA A 236 -6.28 11.21 -8.32
N GLN A 237 -5.36 11.73 -7.50
CA GLN A 237 -3.95 11.91 -7.86
C GLN A 237 -3.12 10.63 -7.67
N ALA A 238 -3.42 9.84 -6.63
CA ALA A 238 -2.65 8.65 -6.26
C ALA A 238 -2.94 7.43 -7.15
N PHE A 239 -4.15 7.32 -7.71
CA PHE A 239 -4.60 6.12 -8.43
C PHE A 239 -5.26 6.44 -9.76
N ASP A 240 -4.87 5.69 -10.80
CA ASP A 240 -5.53 5.71 -12.12
C ASP A 240 -6.16 4.33 -12.39
N LEU A 241 -7.36 4.10 -11.85
CA LEU A 241 -8.11 2.85 -12.03
C LEU A 241 -9.21 3.00 -13.09
N PRO A 242 -9.63 1.91 -13.77
CA PRO A 242 -10.80 1.95 -14.65
C PRO A 242 -12.06 2.40 -13.90
N ASP A 243 -12.91 3.19 -14.56
CA ASP A 243 -14.21 3.59 -14.00
C ASP A 243 -15.09 2.34 -13.79
N ARG A 244 -15.56 2.16 -12.54
CA ARG A 244 -16.41 1.02 -12.12
C ARG A 244 -17.89 1.37 -12.07
N ARG A 245 -18.22 2.67 -12.11
CA ARG A 245 -19.58 3.22 -12.08
C ARG A 245 -19.60 4.60 -12.73
N ALA A 246 -20.79 5.06 -13.11
CA ALA A 246 -21.02 6.46 -13.45
C ALA A 246 -20.85 7.35 -12.21
N ALA A 247 -20.52 8.62 -12.41
CA ALA A 247 -20.56 9.62 -11.34
C ALA A 247 -22.02 10.03 -11.09
N SER A 248 -22.42 10.13 -9.82
CA SER A 248 -23.82 10.44 -9.46
C SER A 248 -24.12 11.94 -9.59
N GLY A 249 -23.10 12.78 -9.38
CA GLY A 249 -23.28 14.20 -9.08
C GLY A 249 -23.76 14.40 -7.63
N PHE A 250 -23.41 15.53 -7.02
CA PHE A 250 -23.75 15.83 -5.62
C PHE A 250 -24.32 17.24 -5.48
N VAL A 251 -25.41 17.39 -4.72
CA VAL A 251 -26.21 18.63 -4.64
C VAL A 251 -25.49 19.80 -3.99
N ASP A 252 -24.42 19.52 -3.23
CA ASP A 252 -23.56 20.47 -2.53
C ASP A 252 -22.13 20.55 -3.14
N VAL A 253 -21.93 19.99 -4.33
CA VAL A 253 -20.68 20.11 -5.12
C VAL A 253 -21.01 20.77 -6.47
N PRO A 254 -20.99 22.12 -6.53
CA PRO A 254 -21.12 22.85 -7.79
C PRO A 254 -20.05 22.44 -8.81
N ALA A 255 -20.34 22.62 -10.10
CA ALA A 255 -19.44 22.22 -11.18
C ALA A 255 -18.10 22.99 -11.15
N GLU A 256 -18.14 24.22 -10.66
CA GLU A 256 -17.01 25.13 -10.43
C GLU A 256 -16.28 24.90 -9.10
N PHE A 257 -16.74 23.96 -8.25
CA PHE A 257 -16.05 23.64 -7.01
C PHE A 257 -14.68 23.02 -7.31
N TRP A 258 -13.63 23.51 -6.65
CA TRP A 258 -12.22 23.17 -6.96
C TRP A 258 -11.92 21.66 -7.00
N ALA A 259 -12.63 20.86 -6.20
CA ALA A 259 -12.46 19.40 -6.16
C ALA A 259 -13.52 18.62 -6.98
N ALA A 260 -14.45 19.26 -7.69
CA ALA A 260 -15.58 18.59 -8.36
C ALA A 260 -15.11 17.46 -9.29
N ALA A 261 -14.09 17.73 -10.13
CA ALA A 261 -13.51 16.73 -11.03
C ALA A 261 -12.85 15.56 -10.26
N ALA A 262 -12.15 15.84 -9.17
CA ALA A 262 -11.48 14.83 -8.35
C ALA A 262 -12.49 13.98 -7.55
N ILE A 263 -13.51 14.60 -6.98
CA ILE A 263 -14.64 13.94 -6.31
C ILE A 263 -15.33 12.97 -7.29
N ALA A 264 -15.66 13.44 -8.50
CA ALA A 264 -16.23 12.59 -9.54
C ALA A 264 -15.27 11.46 -9.96
N ARG A 265 -13.96 11.70 -10.08
CA ARG A 265 -12.98 10.66 -10.45
C ARG A 265 -12.84 9.59 -9.36
N ALA A 266 -12.67 9.98 -8.10
CA ALA A 266 -12.59 9.07 -6.97
C ALA A 266 -13.90 8.31 -6.72
N GLU A 267 -15.06 8.92 -7.02
CA GLU A 267 -16.35 8.23 -7.04
C GLU A 267 -16.37 7.14 -8.13
N ARG A 268 -16.05 7.46 -9.39
CA ARG A 268 -16.08 6.49 -10.49
C ARG A 268 -15.12 5.32 -10.30
N MET A 269 -13.95 5.56 -9.70
CA MET A 269 -12.99 4.50 -9.31
C MET A 269 -13.49 3.60 -8.16
N GLY A 270 -14.52 4.03 -7.41
CA GLY A 270 -15.14 3.25 -6.35
C GLY A 270 -14.59 3.49 -4.94
N PHE A 271 -13.74 4.50 -4.73
CA PHE A 271 -13.19 4.81 -3.40
C PHE A 271 -14.21 5.52 -2.49
N ILE A 272 -15.00 6.45 -3.03
CA ILE A 272 -15.89 7.33 -2.24
C ILE A 272 -17.30 7.41 -2.83
N ALA A 273 -18.25 7.85 -2.01
CA ALA A 273 -19.58 8.31 -2.43
C ALA A 273 -20.08 9.44 -1.50
N GLY A 274 -21.07 10.20 -1.97
CA GLY A 274 -21.88 11.15 -1.21
C GLY A 274 -23.10 10.49 -0.55
N PHE A 275 -24.18 11.21 -0.25
CA PHE A 275 -25.21 11.01 0.79
C PHE A 275 -26.64 10.80 0.24
N PRO A 276 -27.66 10.38 1.04
CA PRO A 276 -28.99 10.01 0.51
C PRO A 276 -29.89 11.20 0.19
N ASP A 277 -29.58 12.35 0.76
CA ASP A 277 -30.18 13.64 0.41
C ASP A 277 -29.56 14.23 -0.88
N GLY A 278 -28.55 13.57 -1.44
CA GLY A 278 -27.79 13.98 -2.61
C GLY A 278 -26.45 14.66 -2.31
N SER A 279 -26.07 14.93 -1.06
CA SER A 279 -24.86 15.72 -0.73
C SER A 279 -23.55 14.90 -0.84
N PHE A 280 -22.38 15.52 -0.69
CA PHE A 280 -21.06 14.89 -0.58
C PHE A 280 -20.31 15.34 0.68
N ARG A 281 -20.67 16.52 1.17
CA ARG A 281 -20.14 17.27 2.31
C ARG A 281 -18.62 17.40 2.26
N PRO A 282 -18.13 18.16 1.26
CA PRO A 282 -16.70 18.26 0.97
C PRO A 282 -15.85 18.78 2.13
N ALA A 283 -16.45 19.55 3.05
CA ALA A 283 -15.79 20.12 4.23
C ALA A 283 -15.80 19.22 5.48
N GLU A 284 -16.58 18.13 5.53
CA GLU A 284 -16.57 17.22 6.67
C GLU A 284 -15.24 16.41 6.73
N PRO A 285 -14.69 16.15 7.93
CA PRO A 285 -13.52 15.28 8.08
C PRO A 285 -13.89 13.80 7.86
N LEU A 286 -12.94 12.99 7.40
CA LEU A 286 -13.08 11.52 7.45
C LEU A 286 -12.64 11.00 8.82
N SER A 287 -13.32 9.98 9.31
CA SER A 287 -12.78 9.12 10.36
C SER A 287 -11.81 8.08 9.80
N ARG A 288 -10.91 7.61 10.67
CA ARG A 288 -9.89 6.61 10.34
C ARG A 288 -10.48 5.32 9.76
N VAL A 289 -11.61 4.85 10.29
CA VAL A 289 -12.32 3.67 9.73
C VAL A 289 -12.89 3.93 8.33
N GLN A 290 -13.40 5.13 8.05
CA GLN A 290 -13.95 5.48 6.73
C GLN A 290 -12.84 5.48 5.65
N THR A 291 -11.64 5.95 5.97
CA THR A 291 -10.49 5.89 5.06
C THR A 291 -10.10 4.45 4.74
N VAL A 292 -10.01 3.58 5.74
CA VAL A 292 -9.68 2.15 5.52
C VAL A 292 -10.72 1.45 4.66
N VAL A 293 -12.02 1.67 4.95
CA VAL A 293 -13.13 1.16 4.14
C VAL A 293 -13.05 1.69 2.70
N SER A 294 -12.75 2.98 2.52
CA SER A 294 -12.61 3.62 1.22
C SER A 294 -11.46 3.03 0.38
N LEU A 295 -10.27 2.87 0.97
CA LEU A 295 -9.11 2.29 0.30
C LEU A 295 -9.34 0.84 -0.10
N VAL A 296 -9.84 0.00 0.83
CA VAL A 296 -10.14 -1.42 0.55
C VAL A 296 -11.14 -1.58 -0.59
N ASN A 297 -12.21 -0.79 -0.60
CA ASN A 297 -13.24 -0.84 -1.64
C ASN A 297 -12.72 -0.31 -3.00
N GLY A 298 -12.07 0.85 -3.01
CA GLY A 298 -11.53 1.44 -4.24
C GLY A 298 -10.46 0.58 -4.90
N LEU A 299 -9.61 -0.07 -4.11
CA LEU A 299 -8.60 -1.01 -4.61
C LEU A 299 -9.16 -2.42 -4.89
N ALA A 300 -10.39 -2.71 -4.48
CA ALA A 300 -11.01 -4.05 -4.51
C ALA A 300 -10.14 -5.13 -3.82
N LEU A 301 -9.61 -4.79 -2.64
CA LEU A 301 -8.83 -5.75 -1.85
C LEU A 301 -9.75 -6.82 -1.25
N ILE A 302 -9.25 -8.06 -1.22
CA ILE A 302 -9.94 -9.25 -0.71
C ILE A 302 -9.03 -10.06 0.21
N GLY A 303 -9.63 -10.98 0.98
CA GLY A 303 -8.95 -11.78 2.00
C GLY A 303 -9.32 -11.32 3.41
N GLY A 304 -8.65 -11.86 4.42
CA GLY A 304 -8.82 -11.46 5.82
C GLY A 304 -10.15 -11.90 6.46
N THR A 305 -10.08 -12.31 7.72
CA THR A 305 -11.23 -12.74 8.51
C THR A 305 -11.33 -11.95 9.83
N PRO A 306 -12.51 -11.82 10.46
CA PRO A 306 -12.69 -11.02 11.68
C PRO A 306 -11.77 -11.43 12.85
N GLU A 307 -11.28 -12.67 12.89
CA GLU A 307 -10.33 -13.18 13.88
C GLU A 307 -9.01 -12.40 13.87
N ILE A 308 -8.60 -11.84 12.72
CA ILE A 308 -7.40 -10.99 12.58
C ILE A 308 -7.50 -9.74 13.45
N LEU A 309 -8.72 -9.22 13.70
CA LEU A 309 -8.94 -8.04 14.53
C LEU A 309 -8.53 -8.25 16.00
N SER A 310 -8.19 -9.49 16.40
CA SER A 310 -7.58 -9.80 17.71
C SER A 310 -6.28 -9.04 17.99
N VAL A 311 -5.56 -8.54 16.96
CA VAL A 311 -4.41 -7.64 17.15
C VAL A 311 -4.78 -6.30 17.77
N TYR A 312 -6.05 -5.88 17.67
CA TYR A 312 -6.53 -4.60 18.19
C TYR A 312 -7.18 -4.76 19.57
N ARG A 313 -6.70 -3.97 20.54
CA ARG A 313 -7.24 -3.90 21.90
C ARG A 313 -8.63 -3.28 21.92
N ASP A 314 -8.84 -2.31 21.05
CA ASP A 314 -10.06 -1.51 20.83
C ASP A 314 -10.96 -2.08 19.71
N ARG A 315 -10.75 -3.33 19.27
CA ARG A 315 -11.57 -3.97 18.22
C ARG A 315 -13.08 -3.94 18.45
N ALA A 316 -13.52 -3.80 19.70
CA ALA A 316 -14.93 -3.65 20.06
C ALA A 316 -15.55 -2.31 19.64
N GLU A 317 -14.72 -1.31 19.31
CA GLU A 317 -15.13 0.00 18.79
C GLU A 317 -15.22 0.01 17.25
N ILE A 318 -14.70 -1.02 16.57
CA ILE A 318 -14.76 -1.12 15.10
C ILE A 318 -16.22 -1.39 14.71
N PRO A 319 -16.89 -0.48 13.96
CA PRO A 319 -18.27 -0.70 13.53
C PRO A 319 -18.39 -1.96 12.69
N THR A 320 -19.47 -2.72 12.85
CA THR A 320 -19.56 -4.05 12.25
C THR A 320 -19.51 -4.04 10.71
N TYR A 321 -19.99 -2.97 10.06
CA TYR A 321 -19.85 -2.76 8.61
C TYR A 321 -18.39 -2.65 8.14
N ALA A 322 -17.48 -2.24 9.03
CA ALA A 322 -16.06 -2.07 8.76
C ALA A 322 -15.19 -3.24 9.25
N SER A 323 -15.75 -4.20 9.98
CA SER A 323 -15.02 -5.37 10.51
C SER A 323 -14.21 -6.10 9.44
N VAL A 324 -14.85 -6.46 8.33
CA VAL A 324 -14.20 -7.15 7.19
C VAL A 324 -13.21 -6.21 6.45
N PRO A 325 -13.54 -4.96 6.08
CA PRO A 325 -12.55 -4.02 5.54
C PRO A 325 -11.32 -3.80 6.41
N VAL A 326 -11.48 -3.65 7.73
CA VAL A 326 -10.33 -3.48 8.64
C VAL A 326 -9.53 -4.79 8.75
N ALA A 327 -10.18 -5.96 8.73
CA ALA A 327 -9.48 -7.24 8.66
C ALA A 327 -8.66 -7.37 7.35
N ILE A 328 -9.24 -7.02 6.19
CA ILE A 328 -8.53 -6.97 4.89
C ILE A 328 -7.32 -6.03 4.99
N ALA A 329 -7.51 -4.81 5.47
CA ALA A 329 -6.43 -3.83 5.57
C ALA A 329 -5.30 -4.26 6.52
N THR A 330 -5.64 -4.96 7.60
CA THR A 330 -4.66 -5.55 8.53
C THR A 330 -3.91 -6.68 7.85
N GLN A 331 -4.63 -7.59 7.18
CA GLN A 331 -4.06 -8.72 6.47
C GLN A 331 -3.12 -8.30 5.33
N LYS A 332 -3.44 -7.21 4.63
CA LYS A 332 -2.60 -6.63 3.57
C LYS A 332 -1.56 -5.62 4.10
N ARG A 333 -1.40 -5.45 5.42
CA ARG A 333 -0.47 -4.50 6.06
C ARG A 333 -0.67 -3.03 5.63
N LEU A 334 -1.88 -2.68 5.23
CA LEU A 334 -2.33 -1.32 4.93
C LEU A 334 -2.58 -0.52 6.21
N SER A 335 -3.00 -1.19 7.29
CA SER A 335 -3.17 -0.53 8.59
C SER A 335 -1.81 -0.18 9.20
N VAL A 336 -1.62 1.10 9.53
CA VAL A 336 -0.43 1.60 10.23
C VAL A 336 -0.89 2.49 11.38
N ASN A 337 -0.68 2.06 12.61
CA ASN A 337 -1.21 2.71 13.81
C ASN A 337 -0.06 3.27 14.65
N HIS A 338 -0.03 4.60 14.80
CA HIS A 338 0.96 5.32 15.61
C HIS A 338 0.27 5.98 16.81
N PRO A 339 0.85 5.97 18.02
CA PRO A 339 2.12 5.32 18.39
C PRO A 339 1.97 3.83 18.77
N ASP A 340 0.74 3.31 18.87
CA ASP A 340 0.44 1.97 19.36
C ASP A 340 -0.13 1.10 18.22
N ALA A 341 0.69 0.21 17.67
CA ALA A 341 0.29 -0.76 16.64
C ALA A 341 -0.96 -1.59 17.03
N SER A 342 -1.24 -1.75 18.32
CA SER A 342 -2.36 -2.54 18.85
C SER A 342 -3.65 -1.74 19.11
N ARG A 343 -3.75 -0.47 18.67
CA ARG A 343 -5.00 0.32 18.70
C ARG A 343 -5.36 0.90 17.34
N PHE A 344 -6.58 0.65 16.88
CA PHE A 344 -7.04 1.05 15.55
C PHE A 344 -7.70 2.45 15.50
N GLU A 345 -8.30 2.88 16.61
CA GLU A 345 -8.95 4.18 16.84
C GLU A 345 -9.99 4.57 15.76
N PRO A 346 -11.02 3.72 15.55
CA PRO A 346 -11.87 3.76 14.35
C PRO A 346 -12.63 5.07 14.15
N SER A 347 -13.03 5.74 15.24
CA SER A 347 -13.89 6.92 15.22
C SER A 347 -13.15 8.25 15.16
N LEU A 348 -11.81 8.26 15.32
CA LEU A 348 -11.04 9.51 15.31
C LEU A 348 -10.98 10.12 13.89
N PRO A 349 -11.06 11.46 13.75
CA PRO A 349 -10.72 12.16 12.52
C PRO A 349 -9.28 11.86 12.12
N ILE A 350 -9.07 11.45 10.86
CA ILE A 350 -7.75 11.03 10.38
C ILE A 350 -6.87 12.24 10.00
N SER A 351 -5.60 12.18 10.39
CA SER A 351 -4.57 13.17 10.06
C SER A 351 -4.00 13.02 8.64
N ARG A 352 -3.34 14.08 8.16
CA ARG A 352 -2.61 14.07 6.88
C ARG A 352 -1.46 13.05 6.88
N ALA A 353 -0.77 12.85 8.00
CA ALA A 353 0.27 11.84 8.14
C ALA A 353 -0.26 10.42 8.01
N GLU A 354 -1.32 10.08 8.75
CA GLU A 354 -1.93 8.74 8.69
C GLU A 354 -2.45 8.42 7.27
N ILE A 355 -3.07 9.40 6.61
CA ILE A 355 -3.49 9.26 5.21
C ILE A 355 -2.32 9.09 4.26
N ALA A 356 -1.26 9.88 4.38
CA ALA A 356 -0.07 9.74 3.54
C ALA A 356 0.51 8.32 3.68
N VAL A 357 0.57 7.79 4.90
CA VAL A 357 1.04 6.44 5.18
C VAL A 357 0.10 5.38 4.61
N MET A 358 -1.22 5.47 4.81
CA MET A 358 -2.18 4.50 4.26
C MET A 358 -2.27 4.52 2.73
N VAL A 359 -2.16 5.70 2.11
CA VAL A 359 -2.09 5.84 0.64
C VAL A 359 -0.77 5.27 0.12
N TYR A 360 0.35 5.52 0.79
CA TYR A 360 1.62 4.89 0.41
C TYR A 360 1.57 3.37 0.56
N GLN A 361 1.07 2.83 1.68
CA GLN A 361 0.89 1.39 1.82
C GLN A 361 -0.08 0.81 0.78
N SER A 362 -1.09 1.57 0.36
CA SER A 362 -1.95 1.18 -0.75
C SER A 362 -1.17 1.03 -2.06
N LEU A 363 -0.24 1.94 -2.37
CA LEU A 363 0.70 1.80 -3.49
C LEU A 363 1.64 0.58 -3.31
N VAL A 364 2.06 0.25 -2.09
CA VAL A 364 2.87 -0.94 -1.79
C VAL A 364 2.08 -2.24 -2.00
N VAL A 365 0.80 -2.25 -1.62
CA VAL A 365 -0.11 -3.40 -1.80
C VAL A 365 -0.39 -3.64 -3.29
N THR A 366 -0.55 -2.59 -4.10
CA THR A 366 -0.75 -2.68 -5.57
C THR A 366 0.52 -2.85 -6.39
N GLY A 367 1.70 -2.93 -5.76
CA GLY A 367 2.99 -3.04 -6.47
C GLY A 367 3.44 -1.75 -7.19
N GLN A 368 2.84 -0.61 -6.86
CA GLN A 368 3.18 0.74 -7.37
C GLN A 368 4.29 1.43 -6.55
N ALA A 369 4.58 0.97 -5.33
CA ALA A 369 5.67 1.46 -4.49
C ALA A 369 6.44 0.31 -3.82
N ARG A 370 7.70 0.57 -3.46
CA ARG A 370 8.49 -0.32 -2.58
C ARG A 370 8.03 -0.13 -1.14
N ALA A 371 8.10 -1.16 -0.31
CA ALA A 371 7.74 -1.00 1.09
C ALA A 371 8.74 -0.09 1.82
N ILE A 372 8.20 0.81 2.64
CA ILE A 372 8.95 1.54 3.66
C ILE A 372 8.73 0.82 4.98
N GLY A 373 9.81 0.40 5.64
CA GLY A 373 9.75 -0.23 6.95
C GLY A 373 9.28 0.76 8.02
N SER A 374 8.37 0.34 8.88
CA SER A 374 7.90 1.13 10.02
C SER A 374 7.41 0.20 11.14
N PRO A 375 7.75 0.45 12.41
CA PRO A 375 7.30 -0.36 13.54
C PRO A 375 5.79 -0.22 13.82
N TYR A 376 5.14 0.76 13.18
CA TYR A 376 3.72 1.05 13.32
C TYR A 376 2.85 0.26 12.34
N ILE A 377 3.45 -0.45 11.36
CA ILE A 377 2.72 -1.30 10.41
C ILE A 377 2.14 -2.48 11.17
N VAL A 378 0.82 -2.64 11.11
CA VAL A 378 0.15 -3.70 11.85
C VAL A 378 0.38 -5.03 11.14
N MET A 379 1.01 -5.96 11.85
CA MET A 379 1.26 -7.31 11.37
C MET A 379 0.08 -8.21 11.74
N PRO A 380 -0.45 -9.03 10.80
CA PRO A 380 -1.50 -10.01 11.14
C PRO A 380 -0.95 -11.09 12.11
N PRO A 381 -1.81 -11.74 12.91
CA PRO A 381 -1.38 -12.75 13.88
C PRO A 381 -0.65 -13.91 13.20
N SER A 382 0.60 -14.17 13.57
CA SER A 382 1.42 -15.24 12.98
C SER A 382 0.94 -16.66 13.34
N ALA A 383 0.05 -16.79 14.32
CA ALA A 383 -0.21 -18.04 15.04
C ALA A 383 -1.29 -18.96 14.44
N ALA A 384 -2.02 -18.53 13.40
CA ALA A 384 -3.28 -19.19 13.01
C ALA A 384 -3.15 -20.30 11.95
N VAL A 385 -2.10 -20.32 11.12
CA VAL A 385 -1.99 -21.29 10.00
C VAL A 385 -0.96 -22.37 10.32
N SER A 386 -1.44 -23.61 10.46
CA SER A 386 -0.60 -24.79 10.64
C SER A 386 -1.01 -25.89 9.67
N PHE A 387 -0.02 -26.39 8.94
CA PHE A 387 -0.18 -27.59 8.10
C PHE A 387 0.39 -28.80 8.83
N ALA A 388 -0.23 -29.97 8.67
CA ALA A 388 0.10 -31.16 9.45
C ALA A 388 1.48 -31.78 9.12
N ASP A 389 2.12 -31.34 8.04
CA ASP A 389 3.33 -31.93 7.44
C ASP A 389 4.50 -30.96 7.27
N ILE A 390 4.45 -29.78 7.92
CA ILE A 390 5.55 -28.80 7.91
C ILE A 390 6.31 -28.68 9.24
N GLY A 391 5.87 -29.36 10.31
CA GLY A 391 6.53 -29.27 11.61
C GLY A 391 7.96 -29.84 11.59
N GLY A 392 8.95 -29.01 11.91
CA GLY A 392 10.38 -29.36 11.81
C GLY A 392 10.91 -29.38 10.37
N HIS A 393 10.15 -28.91 9.39
CA HIS A 393 10.58 -28.82 7.99
C HIS A 393 11.48 -27.59 7.79
N TRP A 394 12.51 -27.70 6.94
CA TRP A 394 13.49 -26.63 6.74
C TRP A 394 12.90 -25.31 6.23
N ALA A 395 11.74 -25.37 5.58
CA ALA A 395 11.00 -24.22 5.05
C ALA A 395 9.79 -23.82 5.91
N GLU A 396 9.63 -24.39 7.12
CA GLU A 396 8.45 -24.19 7.98
C GLU A 396 8.09 -22.71 8.15
N ASP A 397 9.05 -21.88 8.54
CA ASP A 397 8.82 -20.45 8.79
C ASP A 397 8.43 -19.69 7.52
N PHE A 398 9.07 -19.98 6.37
CA PHE A 398 8.71 -19.39 5.08
C PHE A 398 7.28 -19.74 4.68
N ILE A 399 6.89 -21.00 4.87
CA ILE A 399 5.56 -21.49 4.55
C ILE A 399 4.52 -20.86 5.49
N ARG A 400 4.76 -20.85 6.81
CA ARG A 400 3.87 -20.20 7.78
C ARG A 400 3.72 -18.70 7.50
N ALA A 401 4.81 -18.01 7.17
CA ALA A 401 4.79 -16.56 6.94
C ALA A 401 4.13 -16.16 5.60
N LEU A 402 4.21 -16.98 4.55
CA LEU A 402 3.41 -16.78 3.33
C LEU A 402 1.93 -17.16 3.54
N ALA A 403 1.66 -18.24 4.28
CA ALA A 403 0.29 -18.72 4.51
C ALA A 403 -0.49 -17.78 5.45
N GLY A 404 0.17 -17.26 6.49
CA GLY A 404 -0.36 -16.19 7.34
C GLY A 404 -0.55 -14.84 6.64
N GLN A 405 -0.02 -14.68 5.41
CA GLN A 405 -0.31 -13.56 4.50
C GLN A 405 -1.35 -13.91 3.42
N GLU A 406 -1.95 -15.10 3.48
CA GLU A 406 -2.88 -15.67 2.46
C GLU A 406 -2.29 -15.79 1.05
N PHE A 407 -0.96 -15.72 0.89
CA PHE A 407 -0.32 -15.88 -0.43
C PHE A 407 -0.28 -17.35 -0.89
N ILE A 408 -0.28 -18.30 0.05
CA ILE A 408 -0.38 -19.75 -0.19
C ILE A 408 -1.44 -20.38 0.70
N SER A 409 -2.01 -21.48 0.21
CA SER A 409 -2.93 -22.34 0.94
C SER A 409 -2.43 -23.80 0.94
N GLY A 410 -2.94 -24.57 1.92
CA GLY A 410 -2.80 -26.02 1.97
C GLY A 410 -3.87 -26.74 1.16
N PHE A 411 -3.76 -28.06 1.10
CA PHE A 411 -4.76 -28.95 0.53
C PHE A 411 -5.90 -29.19 1.54
N MET A 412 -7.05 -29.70 1.07
CA MET A 412 -8.24 -29.99 1.89
C MET A 412 -7.99 -31.02 3.01
N ASP A 413 -6.90 -31.79 2.94
CA ASP A 413 -6.44 -32.74 3.96
C ASP A 413 -5.62 -32.08 5.09
N GLY A 414 -5.50 -30.76 5.11
CA GLY A 414 -4.74 -30.00 6.09
C GLY A 414 -3.22 -30.03 5.89
N ARG A 415 -2.73 -30.53 4.75
CA ARG A 415 -1.30 -30.62 4.42
C ARG A 415 -0.85 -29.54 3.45
N PHE A 416 0.43 -29.18 3.50
CA PHE A 416 1.07 -28.29 2.53
C PHE A 416 1.76 -29.05 1.40
N ARG A 417 2.25 -30.26 1.68
CA ARG A 417 3.07 -31.12 0.81
C ARG A 417 4.33 -30.38 0.33
N PRO A 418 5.25 -29.99 1.25
CA PRO A 418 6.40 -29.13 0.94
C PRO A 418 7.33 -29.72 -0.13
N GLU A 419 7.54 -31.04 -0.13
CA GLU A 419 8.43 -31.76 -1.06
C GLU A 419 7.81 -32.00 -2.45
N ASN A 420 6.51 -31.76 -2.64
CA ASN A 420 5.90 -31.93 -3.96
C ASN A 420 6.38 -30.82 -4.91
N PRO A 421 6.71 -31.13 -6.18
CA PRO A 421 6.94 -30.12 -7.21
C PRO A 421 5.75 -29.17 -7.38
N MET A 422 6.03 -27.91 -7.71
CA MET A 422 5.01 -26.93 -8.08
C MET A 422 4.89 -26.84 -9.62
N ASN A 423 3.68 -26.77 -10.16
CA ASN A 423 3.46 -26.55 -11.59
C ASN A 423 3.42 -25.06 -11.97
N ARG A 424 3.62 -24.76 -13.26
CA ARG A 424 3.71 -23.38 -13.77
C ARG A 424 2.42 -22.58 -13.55
N ALA A 425 1.25 -23.22 -13.57
CA ALA A 425 -0.03 -22.58 -13.26
C ALA A 425 -0.16 -22.21 -11.76
N GLN A 426 0.20 -23.11 -10.85
CA GLN A 426 0.26 -22.85 -9.41
C GLN A 426 1.24 -21.72 -9.08
N TYR A 427 2.40 -21.71 -9.73
CA TYR A 427 3.39 -20.64 -9.54
C TYR A 427 2.89 -19.30 -10.09
N ALA A 428 2.22 -19.27 -11.24
CA ALA A 428 1.59 -18.04 -11.75
C ALA A 428 0.54 -17.47 -10.77
N ALA A 429 -0.30 -18.32 -10.18
CA ALA A 429 -1.26 -17.92 -9.16
C ALA A 429 -0.58 -17.35 -7.90
N LEU A 430 0.46 -18.02 -7.39
CA LEU A 430 1.27 -17.54 -6.26
C LEU A 430 1.87 -16.16 -6.55
N LEU A 431 2.52 -15.99 -7.70
CA LEU A 431 3.15 -14.72 -8.08
C LEU A 431 2.16 -13.56 -8.18
N VAL A 432 0.97 -13.81 -8.74
CA VAL A 432 -0.08 -12.77 -8.86
C VAL A 432 -0.65 -12.41 -7.49
N ASN A 433 -0.92 -13.39 -6.64
CA ASN A 433 -1.40 -13.16 -5.27
C ASN A 433 -0.36 -12.43 -4.41
N THR A 434 0.93 -12.72 -4.61
CA THR A 434 2.03 -12.14 -3.83
C THR A 434 2.41 -10.74 -4.31
N PHE A 435 2.57 -10.54 -5.62
CA PHE A 435 3.19 -9.33 -6.18
C PHE A 435 2.22 -8.39 -6.91
N MET A 436 0.97 -8.82 -7.17
CA MET A 436 -0.08 -8.04 -7.86
C MET A 436 0.44 -7.24 -9.07
N PRO A 437 1.16 -7.88 -10.01
CA PRO A 437 2.02 -7.18 -10.96
C PRO A 437 1.23 -6.35 -11.98
N LEU A 438 1.63 -5.09 -12.16
CA LEU A 438 1.11 -4.21 -13.21
C LEU A 438 1.56 -4.68 -14.61
N PRO A 439 0.75 -4.42 -15.67
CA PRO A 439 1.06 -4.88 -17.01
C PRO A 439 2.20 -4.09 -17.68
N LYS A 440 3.38 -4.71 -17.79
CA LYS A 440 4.60 -4.23 -18.46
C LYS A 440 4.77 -4.72 -19.92
N ARG A 441 3.81 -5.49 -20.45
CA ARG A 441 3.69 -5.89 -21.87
C ARG A 441 2.21 -6.12 -22.26
N PRO A 442 1.85 -6.07 -23.55
CA PRO A 442 0.51 -6.41 -24.02
C PRO A 442 0.10 -7.85 -23.64
N PRO A 443 -1.21 -8.17 -23.60
CA PRO A 443 -1.69 -9.54 -23.42
C PRO A 443 -1.24 -10.46 -24.57
N THR A 444 -1.22 -11.76 -24.31
CA THR A 444 -0.99 -12.81 -25.33
C THR A 444 -2.00 -13.94 -25.20
N THR A 445 -2.05 -14.86 -26.17
CA THR A 445 -2.88 -16.07 -26.11
C THR A 445 -1.96 -17.28 -26.17
N PHE A 446 -2.12 -18.21 -25.23
CA PHE A 446 -1.38 -19.47 -25.22
C PHE A 446 -2.28 -20.59 -25.74
N GLN A 447 -1.75 -21.42 -26.65
CA GLN A 447 -2.55 -22.44 -27.35
C GLN A 447 -3.14 -23.51 -26.41
N ASP A 448 -2.51 -23.73 -25.26
CA ASP A 448 -2.81 -24.74 -24.25
C ASP A 448 -3.43 -24.16 -22.96
N VAL A 449 -3.82 -22.88 -22.96
CA VAL A 449 -4.52 -22.23 -21.84
C VAL A 449 -5.83 -21.65 -22.34
N PRO A 450 -6.93 -22.44 -22.37
CA PRO A 450 -8.24 -21.92 -22.76
C PRO A 450 -8.77 -20.90 -21.73
N ASP A 451 -9.65 -20.00 -22.16
CA ASP A 451 -10.16 -18.90 -21.31
C ASP A 451 -10.88 -19.37 -20.03
N ASN A 452 -11.39 -20.61 -20.02
CA ASN A 452 -12.03 -21.24 -18.86
C ASN A 452 -11.05 -22.01 -17.94
N HIS A 453 -9.75 -22.02 -18.25
CA HIS A 453 -8.75 -22.64 -17.39
C HIS A 453 -8.64 -21.86 -16.08
N TRP A 454 -8.63 -22.56 -14.94
CA TRP A 454 -8.70 -21.94 -13.60
C TRP A 454 -7.61 -20.89 -13.33
N ALA A 455 -6.44 -21.03 -13.97
CA ALA A 455 -5.32 -20.10 -13.86
C ALA A 455 -5.19 -19.10 -15.01
N ALA A 456 -6.14 -19.02 -15.97
CA ALA A 456 -5.97 -18.21 -17.19
C ALA A 456 -5.65 -16.73 -16.90
N ASP A 457 -6.41 -16.09 -16.01
CA ASP A 457 -6.16 -14.70 -15.57
C ASP A 457 -4.81 -14.56 -14.85
N ALA A 458 -4.47 -15.50 -13.95
CA ALA A 458 -3.20 -15.48 -13.23
C ALA A 458 -1.99 -15.64 -14.18
N ILE A 459 -2.08 -16.56 -15.14
CA ILE A 459 -1.09 -16.76 -16.21
C ILE A 459 -0.95 -15.49 -17.04
N GLN A 460 -2.05 -14.87 -17.45
CA GLN A 460 -2.02 -13.62 -18.22
C GLN A 460 -1.44 -12.45 -17.42
N ARG A 461 -1.73 -12.33 -16.12
CA ARG A 461 -1.15 -11.28 -15.26
C ARG A 461 0.33 -11.49 -14.99
N ALA A 462 0.75 -12.70 -14.63
CA ALA A 462 2.16 -13.06 -14.47
C ALA A 462 2.93 -12.87 -15.80
N TYR A 463 2.30 -13.17 -16.94
CA TYR A 463 2.82 -12.85 -18.25
C TYR A 463 2.99 -11.34 -18.43
N ARG A 464 1.91 -10.56 -18.36
CA ARG A 464 1.95 -9.10 -18.59
C ARG A 464 2.91 -8.38 -17.62
N GLY A 465 3.06 -8.88 -16.39
CA GLY A 465 4.01 -8.41 -15.39
C GLY A 465 5.50 -8.74 -15.62
N ARG A 466 5.85 -9.45 -16.71
CA ARG A 466 7.20 -9.98 -17.01
C ARG A 466 7.76 -10.99 -15.99
N LEU A 467 6.93 -11.49 -15.07
CA LEU A 467 7.31 -12.52 -14.10
C LEU A 467 7.40 -13.92 -14.73
N LEU A 468 6.56 -14.24 -15.72
CA LEU A 468 6.58 -15.55 -16.40
C LEU A 468 6.43 -15.38 -17.92
N SER A 469 7.09 -16.22 -18.71
CA SER A 469 6.90 -16.25 -20.17
C SER A 469 6.44 -17.63 -20.63
N GLY A 470 5.71 -17.66 -21.75
CA GLY A 470 5.45 -18.89 -22.49
C GLY A 470 6.66 -19.35 -23.28
N ASN A 471 6.51 -20.49 -23.94
CA ASN A 471 7.51 -21.14 -24.78
C ASN A 471 7.47 -20.58 -26.21
N VAL A 472 8.56 -20.81 -26.96
CA VAL A 472 8.70 -20.38 -28.37
C VAL A 472 7.71 -21.04 -29.33
N ASP A 473 7.05 -22.13 -28.94
CA ASP A 473 5.99 -22.81 -29.70
C ASP A 473 4.59 -22.19 -29.50
N GLY A 474 4.45 -21.15 -28.66
CA GLY A 474 3.16 -20.52 -28.33
C GLY A 474 2.38 -21.19 -27.19
N THR A 475 2.97 -22.17 -26.49
CA THR A 475 2.39 -22.82 -25.31
C THR A 475 2.85 -22.18 -24.00
N PHE A 476 2.06 -22.27 -22.94
CA PHE A 476 2.47 -21.93 -21.57
C PHE A 476 2.91 -23.13 -20.75
N ARG A 477 2.35 -24.31 -21.02
CA ARG A 477 2.51 -25.59 -20.33
C ARG A 477 2.10 -25.51 -18.84
N PRO A 478 0.81 -25.29 -18.54
CA PRO A 478 0.34 -25.00 -17.18
C PRO A 478 0.64 -26.11 -16.16
N ASP A 479 0.54 -27.38 -16.58
CA ASP A 479 0.76 -28.55 -15.73
C ASP A 479 2.23 -29.00 -15.66
N GLN A 480 3.12 -28.41 -16.46
CA GLN A 480 4.55 -28.70 -16.35
C GLN A 480 5.10 -28.16 -15.03
N ASN A 481 5.85 -28.97 -14.30
CA ASN A 481 6.57 -28.55 -13.10
C ASN A 481 7.60 -27.47 -13.44
N ILE A 482 7.61 -26.38 -12.68
CA ILE A 482 8.58 -25.30 -12.88
C ILE A 482 9.96 -25.71 -12.37
N LEU A 483 11.02 -25.37 -13.11
CA LEU A 483 12.40 -25.64 -12.71
C LEU A 483 12.93 -24.58 -11.74
N ARG A 484 13.87 -24.93 -10.87
CA ARG A 484 14.52 -23.97 -9.95
C ARG A 484 15.13 -22.77 -10.68
N ILE A 485 15.73 -22.99 -11.85
CA ILE A 485 16.26 -21.90 -12.69
C ILE A 485 15.17 -20.97 -13.23
N GLU A 486 13.99 -21.50 -13.57
CA GLU A 486 12.85 -20.69 -14.04
C GLU A 486 12.28 -19.82 -12.92
N VAL A 487 12.26 -20.31 -11.67
CA VAL A 487 11.87 -19.51 -10.48
C VAL A 487 12.84 -18.33 -10.31
N LEU A 488 14.16 -18.56 -10.37
CA LEU A 488 15.14 -17.48 -10.21
C LEU A 488 15.08 -16.46 -11.36
N LEU A 489 14.96 -16.92 -12.61
CA LEU A 489 14.76 -16.04 -13.78
C LEU A 489 13.47 -15.25 -13.66
N SER A 490 12.39 -15.89 -13.20
CA SER A 490 11.08 -15.26 -12.99
C SER A 490 11.15 -14.11 -11.98
N LEU A 491 11.78 -14.35 -10.83
CA LEU A 491 11.94 -13.35 -9.77
C LEU A 491 12.87 -12.21 -10.23
N VAL A 492 14.06 -12.51 -10.75
CA VAL A 492 15.01 -11.49 -11.25
C VAL A 492 14.37 -10.55 -12.27
N ASN A 493 13.64 -11.11 -13.26
CA ASN A 493 12.96 -10.32 -14.29
C ASN A 493 11.76 -9.53 -13.74
N GLY A 494 10.95 -10.15 -12.87
CA GLY A 494 9.75 -9.50 -12.33
C GLY A 494 10.04 -8.36 -11.35
N LEU A 495 11.10 -8.51 -10.56
CA LEU A 495 11.60 -7.54 -9.58
C LEU A 495 12.46 -6.43 -10.22
N ASP A 496 12.67 -6.47 -11.55
CA ASP A 496 13.58 -5.61 -12.33
C ASP A 496 15.00 -5.50 -11.73
N LEU A 497 15.59 -6.65 -11.36
CA LEU A 497 16.96 -6.68 -10.83
C LEU A 497 17.98 -6.53 -11.98
N PRO A 498 19.06 -5.75 -11.78
CA PRO A 498 20.16 -5.70 -12.73
C PRO A 498 20.88 -7.07 -12.81
N PRO A 499 21.55 -7.39 -13.92
CA PRO A 499 22.42 -8.56 -13.98
C PRO A 499 23.53 -8.48 -12.92
N GLY A 500 23.81 -9.60 -12.25
CA GLY A 500 24.94 -9.73 -11.34
C GLY A 500 26.18 -10.27 -12.06
N ASP A 501 27.34 -10.11 -11.42
CA ASP A 501 28.62 -10.65 -11.90
C ASP A 501 28.53 -12.18 -12.10
N PRO A 502 28.66 -12.69 -13.35
CA PRO A 502 28.61 -14.12 -13.63
C PRO A 502 29.60 -14.97 -12.83
N GLU A 503 30.73 -14.42 -12.37
CA GLU A 503 31.69 -15.16 -11.55
C GLU A 503 31.14 -15.58 -10.19
N LEU A 504 30.09 -14.89 -9.68
CA LEU A 504 29.43 -15.26 -8.42
C LEU A 504 28.76 -16.66 -8.50
N VAL A 505 28.50 -17.19 -9.70
CA VAL A 505 28.00 -18.57 -9.85
C VAL A 505 29.07 -19.63 -9.58
N ASN A 506 30.35 -19.28 -9.48
CA ASN A 506 31.44 -20.23 -9.20
C ASN A 506 31.31 -20.93 -7.85
N ARG A 507 30.59 -20.30 -6.90
CA ARG A 507 30.21 -20.89 -5.60
C ARG A 507 29.42 -22.19 -5.73
N TYR A 508 28.73 -22.40 -6.84
CA TYR A 508 27.89 -23.57 -7.05
C TYR A 508 28.74 -24.72 -7.60
N SER A 509 28.79 -25.81 -6.85
CA SER A 509 29.43 -27.07 -7.22
C SER A 509 28.88 -27.63 -8.55
N ASP A 510 27.60 -27.40 -8.83
CA ASP A 510 26.88 -27.80 -10.03
C ASP A 510 26.74 -26.69 -11.08
N ARG A 511 27.56 -25.63 -11.02
CA ARG A 511 27.54 -24.48 -11.96
C ARG A 511 27.61 -24.84 -13.46
N ALA A 512 28.13 -26.02 -13.79
CA ALA A 512 28.12 -26.56 -15.16
C ALA A 512 26.69 -26.79 -15.70
N SER A 513 25.71 -27.03 -14.82
CA SER A 513 24.29 -27.18 -15.18
C SER A 513 23.53 -25.84 -15.26
N ILE A 514 24.19 -24.70 -15.02
CA ILE A 514 23.59 -23.37 -15.16
C ILE A 514 23.79 -22.89 -16.61
N PRO A 515 22.71 -22.73 -17.41
CA PRO A 515 22.82 -22.22 -18.78
C PRO A 515 23.56 -20.87 -18.80
N SER A 516 24.48 -20.68 -19.76
CA SER A 516 25.30 -19.46 -19.86
C SER A 516 24.46 -18.18 -19.83
N VAL A 517 23.37 -18.17 -20.61
CA VAL A 517 22.39 -17.06 -20.68
C VAL A 517 21.68 -16.75 -19.35
N ALA A 518 21.64 -17.70 -18.41
CA ALA A 518 20.99 -17.54 -17.12
C ALA A 518 21.99 -17.16 -15.99
N ARG A 519 23.30 -17.23 -16.22
CA ARG A 519 24.32 -16.94 -15.21
C ARG A 519 24.21 -15.53 -14.59
N PRO A 520 24.03 -14.43 -15.36
CA PRO A 520 23.91 -13.09 -14.77
C PRO A 520 22.67 -12.95 -13.88
N ALA A 521 21.58 -13.65 -14.21
CA ALA A 521 20.38 -13.68 -13.40
C ALA A 521 20.57 -14.50 -12.12
N VAL A 522 21.19 -15.69 -12.19
CA VAL A 522 21.53 -16.48 -10.99
C VAL A 522 22.49 -15.72 -10.08
N ALA A 523 23.48 -15.03 -10.64
CA ALA A 523 24.36 -14.13 -9.90
C ALA A 523 23.57 -13.01 -9.21
N SER A 524 22.67 -12.33 -9.94
CA SER A 524 21.80 -11.29 -9.37
C SER A 524 20.93 -11.82 -8.21
N ALA A 525 20.28 -12.98 -8.39
CA ALA A 525 19.49 -13.62 -7.34
C ALA A 525 20.35 -14.02 -6.12
N THR A 526 21.60 -14.43 -6.34
CA THR A 526 22.55 -14.78 -5.27
C THR A 526 22.99 -13.54 -4.50
N LEU A 527 23.38 -12.48 -5.22
CA LEU A 527 23.80 -11.19 -4.65
C LEU A 527 22.70 -10.57 -3.79
N ASN A 528 21.45 -10.65 -4.27
CA ASN A 528 20.26 -10.15 -3.58
C ASN A 528 19.62 -11.19 -2.60
N ARG A 529 20.35 -12.27 -2.27
CA ARG A 529 19.97 -13.30 -1.27
C ARG A 529 18.60 -13.98 -1.50
N LEU A 530 18.14 -14.01 -2.75
CA LEU A 530 16.90 -14.68 -3.17
C LEU A 530 17.05 -16.20 -3.27
N VAL A 531 18.28 -16.70 -3.43
CA VAL A 531 18.56 -18.13 -3.56
C VAL A 531 18.53 -18.79 -2.18
N VAL A 532 17.65 -19.78 -2.03
CA VAL A 532 17.59 -20.66 -0.86
C VAL A 532 17.88 -22.11 -1.30
N ASN A 533 18.91 -22.72 -0.71
CA ASN A 533 19.45 -24.02 -1.11
C ASN A 533 19.49 -24.96 0.11
N HIS A 534 18.57 -25.93 0.13
CA HIS A 534 18.52 -27.00 1.13
C HIS A 534 18.90 -28.36 0.51
N PRO A 535 19.62 -29.25 1.22
CA PRO A 535 20.37 -28.99 2.46
C PRO A 535 21.76 -28.38 2.22
N ASN A 536 22.22 -28.32 0.96
CA ASN A 536 23.57 -27.89 0.60
C ASN A 536 23.56 -26.53 -0.11
N LEU A 537 24.01 -25.48 0.58
CA LEU A 537 24.14 -24.11 0.07
C LEU A 537 24.89 -24.01 -1.25
N ALA A 538 25.90 -24.86 -1.47
CA ALA A 538 26.76 -24.86 -2.65
C ALA A 538 26.21 -25.69 -3.82
N ARG A 539 24.93 -26.09 -3.82
CA ARG A 539 24.32 -26.85 -4.92
C ARG A 539 22.96 -26.26 -5.32
N LEU A 540 22.89 -25.69 -6.52
CA LEU A 540 21.72 -24.94 -6.99
C LEU A 540 20.60 -25.82 -7.52
N ASN A 541 20.92 -26.99 -8.07
CA ASN A 541 20.02 -27.91 -8.77
C ASN A 541 19.18 -27.19 -9.87
N SER A 542 19.82 -26.34 -10.67
CA SER A 542 19.19 -25.43 -11.64
C SER A 542 18.11 -26.08 -12.52
N VAL A 543 18.39 -27.27 -13.05
CA VAL A 543 17.52 -28.02 -13.99
C VAL A 543 16.54 -28.98 -13.31
N ALA A 544 16.49 -29.02 -11.97
CA ALA A 544 15.52 -29.82 -11.24
C ALA A 544 14.18 -29.08 -11.09
N PRO A 545 13.03 -29.80 -11.07
CA PRO A 545 11.75 -29.24 -10.63
C PRO A 545 11.88 -28.60 -9.24
N ALA A 546 11.35 -27.39 -9.07
CA ALA A 546 11.28 -26.72 -7.79
C ALA A 546 10.15 -27.31 -6.94
N THR A 547 10.46 -27.66 -5.69
CA THR A 547 9.45 -28.09 -4.71
C THR A 547 8.61 -26.91 -4.24
N ARG A 548 7.46 -27.18 -3.63
CA ARG A 548 6.63 -26.14 -3.00
C ARG A 548 7.36 -25.41 -1.87
N ALA A 549 8.25 -26.09 -1.15
CA ALA A 549 9.15 -25.49 -0.17
C ALA A 549 10.16 -24.52 -0.82
N ASP A 550 10.81 -24.95 -1.91
CA ASP A 550 11.78 -24.12 -2.64
C ASP A 550 11.17 -22.80 -3.12
N VAL A 551 10.02 -22.92 -3.80
CA VAL A 551 9.29 -21.76 -4.31
C VAL A 551 8.86 -20.85 -3.15
N SER A 552 8.34 -21.42 -2.06
CA SER A 552 7.91 -20.64 -0.89
C SER A 552 9.07 -19.84 -0.29
N ALA A 553 10.24 -20.46 -0.13
CA ALA A 553 11.42 -19.80 0.41
C ALA A 553 11.94 -18.67 -0.50
N MET A 554 12.06 -18.91 -1.81
CA MET A 554 12.56 -17.90 -2.77
C MET A 554 11.58 -16.74 -2.99
N VAL A 555 10.26 -17.02 -3.03
CA VAL A 555 9.22 -15.99 -3.10
C VAL A 555 9.17 -15.18 -1.81
N TYR A 556 9.36 -15.80 -0.64
CA TYR A 556 9.46 -15.07 0.62
C TYR A 556 10.72 -14.19 0.69
N GLN A 557 11.89 -14.68 0.28
CA GLN A 557 13.10 -13.84 0.18
C GLN A 557 12.90 -12.65 -0.77
N SER A 558 12.09 -12.81 -1.82
CA SER A 558 11.73 -11.71 -2.72
C SER A 558 10.84 -10.66 -2.04
N LEU A 559 9.94 -11.07 -1.13
CA LEU A 559 9.21 -10.13 -0.26
C LEU A 559 10.15 -9.43 0.74
N VAL A 560 11.13 -10.13 1.30
CA VAL A 560 12.15 -9.55 2.20
C VAL A 560 13.00 -8.51 1.47
N TYR A 561 13.49 -8.84 0.27
CA TYR A 561 14.23 -7.92 -0.60
C TYR A 561 13.43 -6.65 -0.94
N TRP A 562 12.12 -6.79 -1.16
CA TRP A 562 11.21 -5.65 -1.39
C TRP A 562 10.78 -4.90 -0.12
N GLY A 563 11.25 -5.31 1.07
CA GLY A 563 10.82 -4.77 2.37
C GLY A 563 9.37 -5.12 2.75
N ARG A 564 8.68 -5.93 1.93
CA ARG A 564 7.28 -6.32 2.10
C ARG A 564 7.09 -7.46 3.10
N SER A 565 8.15 -8.04 3.65
CA SER A 565 8.10 -8.98 4.78
C SER A 565 9.37 -8.91 5.64
N PRO A 566 9.29 -9.22 6.94
CA PRO A 566 10.46 -9.26 7.82
C PRO A 566 11.38 -10.42 7.42
N ALA A 567 12.68 -10.26 7.64
CA ALA A 567 13.65 -11.34 7.43
C ALA A 567 13.32 -12.56 8.32
N ILE A 568 13.44 -13.75 7.75
CA ILE A 568 13.42 -15.02 8.48
C ILE A 568 14.85 -15.53 8.56
N ALA A 569 15.33 -15.79 9.78
CA ALA A 569 16.64 -16.40 9.99
C ALA A 569 16.60 -17.86 9.53
N SER A 570 17.35 -18.21 8.49
CA SER A 570 17.43 -19.58 7.98
C SER A 570 18.84 -19.88 7.49
N PRO A 571 19.45 -21.01 7.90
CA PRO A 571 20.81 -21.39 7.48
C PRO A 571 20.88 -21.83 6.01
N TYR A 572 19.75 -21.86 5.29
CA TYR A 572 19.66 -22.29 3.89
C TYR A 572 19.65 -21.12 2.89
N ILE A 573 19.66 -19.88 3.37
CA ILE A 573 19.79 -18.68 2.52
C ILE A 573 21.24 -18.57 2.02
N VAL A 574 21.43 -18.42 0.71
CA VAL A 574 22.78 -18.30 0.14
C VAL A 574 23.27 -16.85 0.27
N ASN A 575 24.26 -16.64 1.14
CA ASN A 575 24.92 -15.34 1.34
C ASN A 575 26.01 -15.08 0.28
N PRO A 576 26.09 -13.91 -0.36
CA PRO A 576 27.10 -13.62 -1.39
C PRO A 576 28.53 -13.83 -0.89
N ASP A 577 28.81 -13.48 0.36
CA ASP A 577 30.16 -13.51 0.95
C ASP A 577 30.55 -14.89 1.51
N GLY A 578 29.71 -15.92 1.33
CA GLY A 578 30.04 -17.32 1.65
C GLY A 578 29.93 -17.73 3.12
N ASN A 579 29.82 -16.79 4.06
CA ASN A 579 29.65 -17.08 5.49
C ASN A 579 28.26 -17.70 5.79
N PRO A 580 28.18 -18.94 6.31
CA PRO A 580 26.91 -19.60 6.64
C PRO A 580 26.41 -19.30 8.07
N THR A 581 27.25 -18.74 8.95
CA THR A 581 26.87 -18.46 10.35
C THR A 581 26.27 -17.07 10.54
N ASP A 582 26.05 -16.32 9.46
CA ASP A 582 25.43 -15.02 9.53
C ASP A 582 23.93 -15.11 9.16
N PRO A 583 23.03 -15.17 10.15
CA PRO A 583 21.60 -15.09 9.90
C PRO A 583 21.20 -13.70 9.35
N ASN A 584 22.04 -12.67 9.49
CA ASN A 584 21.76 -11.33 8.97
C ASN A 584 23.01 -10.44 8.68
N PRO A 585 23.77 -10.69 7.59
CA PRO A 585 24.68 -9.69 7.00
C PRO A 585 23.91 -8.57 6.26
N GLY A 586 22.59 -8.48 6.46
CA GLY A 586 21.67 -7.62 5.71
C GLY A 586 21.46 -6.23 6.32
N ASP A 587 21.78 -6.06 7.61
CA ASP A 587 22.06 -4.74 8.20
C ASP A 587 23.57 -4.66 8.46
N PRO A 588 24.36 -3.98 7.60
CA PRO A 588 25.27 -3.02 8.20
C PRO A 588 24.44 -2.13 9.14
N SER A 589 24.93 -1.85 10.35
CA SER A 589 24.39 -0.70 11.08
C SER A 589 24.43 0.50 10.12
N PRO A 590 23.43 1.41 10.13
CA PRO A 590 23.51 2.69 9.42
C PRO A 590 24.81 3.46 9.66
N ASP A 591 25.57 3.12 10.71
CA ASP A 591 26.88 3.68 11.04
C ASP A 591 28.08 3.02 10.30
N THR A 592 27.92 1.81 9.76
CA THR A 592 29.03 0.96 9.24
C THR A 592 29.01 0.72 7.74
N ALA A 593 27.92 1.02 7.03
CA ALA A 593 27.92 0.96 5.57
C ALA A 593 28.85 2.03 4.97
N PRO A 594 29.44 1.80 3.78
CA PRO A 594 30.16 2.85 3.05
C PRO A 594 29.26 4.07 2.81
N LEU A 595 29.80 5.26 3.02
CA LEU A 595 29.10 6.52 2.78
C LEU A 595 29.54 7.10 1.43
N ILE A 596 28.58 7.22 0.51
CA ILE A 596 28.81 7.79 -0.80
C ILE A 596 28.34 9.24 -0.80
N VAL A 597 29.19 10.15 -1.28
CA VAL A 597 28.76 11.52 -1.58
C VAL A 597 28.41 11.60 -3.05
N ILE A 598 27.17 11.99 -3.33
CA ILE A 598 26.71 12.31 -4.67
C ILE A 598 26.69 13.83 -4.82
N ASP A 599 27.32 14.33 -5.87
CA ASP A 599 27.49 15.75 -6.14
C ASP A 599 26.82 16.14 -7.47
N PRO A 600 25.58 16.66 -7.46
CA PRO A 600 25.00 17.23 -8.67
C PRO A 600 25.73 18.53 -9.03
N GLY A 601 26.43 18.53 -10.15
CA GLY A 601 27.20 19.68 -10.64
C GLY A 601 26.34 20.94 -10.81
N HIS A 602 26.96 22.12 -10.73
CA HIS A 602 26.31 23.44 -10.85
C HIS A 602 25.24 23.71 -9.77
N GLY A 603 24.34 24.67 -9.97
CA GLY A 603 23.21 24.96 -9.08
C GLY A 603 22.86 26.44 -8.94
N GLY A 604 21.56 26.75 -9.04
CA GLY A 604 21.02 28.09 -8.75
C GLY A 604 21.45 29.15 -9.76
N ARG A 605 22.36 30.05 -9.36
CA ARG A 605 22.93 31.10 -10.24
C ARG A 605 23.84 30.56 -11.33
N ASP A 606 24.37 29.34 -11.15
CA ASP A 606 25.15 28.64 -12.15
C ASP A 606 24.27 27.55 -12.79
N PRO A 607 23.79 27.72 -14.04
CA PRO A 607 22.98 26.73 -14.72
C PRO A 607 23.79 25.58 -15.34
N GLY A 608 25.13 25.66 -15.31
CA GLY A 608 26.01 24.86 -16.15
C GLY A 608 25.84 25.19 -17.63
N ALA A 609 26.14 24.24 -18.50
CA ALA A 609 25.87 24.38 -19.93
C ALA A 609 24.37 24.52 -20.23
N ILE A 610 24.03 25.41 -21.17
CA ILE A 610 22.69 25.51 -21.75
C ILE A 610 22.70 24.86 -23.13
N GLY A 611 21.98 23.76 -23.24
CA GLY A 611 21.93 22.88 -24.39
C GLY A 611 20.79 23.18 -25.38
N ILE A 612 20.50 22.17 -26.21
CA ILE A 612 19.42 22.21 -27.20
C ILE A 612 18.08 22.43 -26.47
N ASN A 613 17.20 23.25 -27.06
CA ASN A 613 15.88 23.62 -26.52
C ASN A 613 15.93 24.23 -25.09
N SER A 614 17.03 24.93 -24.76
CA SER A 614 17.25 25.55 -23.44
C SER A 614 17.33 24.55 -22.27
N LEU A 615 17.61 23.27 -22.55
CA LEU A 615 17.91 22.26 -21.53
C LEU A 615 19.14 22.71 -20.72
N LYS A 616 18.98 22.92 -19.41
CA LYS A 616 20.10 23.27 -18.53
C LYS A 616 20.75 22.02 -17.99
N GLU A 617 22.07 22.03 -17.93
CA GLU A 617 22.86 21.00 -17.28
C GLU A 617 22.47 20.83 -15.80
N THR A 618 22.26 21.92 -15.04
CA THR A 618 21.89 21.83 -13.61
C THR A 618 20.60 21.03 -13.37
N ASP A 619 19.60 21.20 -14.24
CA ASP A 619 18.30 20.52 -14.13
C ASP A 619 18.45 19.00 -14.38
N VAL A 620 19.31 18.62 -15.33
CA VAL A 620 19.67 17.22 -15.66
C VAL A 620 20.49 16.57 -14.54
N ASN A 621 21.53 17.27 -14.08
CA ASN A 621 22.43 16.80 -13.02
C ASN A 621 21.66 16.52 -11.74
N LEU A 622 20.77 17.42 -11.34
CA LEU A 622 19.99 17.29 -10.11
C LEU A 622 19.04 16.10 -10.18
N ALA A 623 18.30 15.94 -11.29
CA ALA A 623 17.37 14.83 -11.48
C ALA A 623 18.08 13.46 -11.40
N ILE A 624 19.20 13.30 -12.13
CA ILE A 624 19.97 12.05 -12.15
C ILE A 624 20.63 11.79 -10.78
N ALA A 625 21.14 12.83 -10.11
CA ALA A 625 21.79 12.70 -8.80
C ALA A 625 20.82 12.32 -7.67
N LEU A 626 19.62 12.93 -7.62
CA LEU A 626 18.58 12.58 -6.65
C LEU A 626 18.17 11.11 -6.78
N GLU A 627 17.94 10.65 -8.00
CA GLU A 627 17.58 9.26 -8.28
C GLU A 627 18.76 8.30 -8.02
N THR A 628 20.00 8.71 -8.32
CA THR A 628 21.21 7.91 -8.01
C THR A 628 21.33 7.71 -6.50
N ALA A 629 21.14 8.77 -5.71
CA ALA A 629 21.14 8.71 -4.26
C ALA A 629 20.00 7.83 -3.72
N ARG A 630 18.79 7.92 -4.30
CA ARG A 630 17.64 7.08 -3.95
C ARG A 630 17.90 5.60 -4.23
N VAL A 631 18.54 5.26 -5.35
CA VAL A 631 18.91 3.87 -5.69
C VAL A 631 20.00 3.36 -4.75
N LEU A 632 21.06 4.14 -4.48
CA LEU A 632 22.13 3.77 -3.55
C LEU A 632 21.64 3.55 -2.11
N GLY A 633 20.76 4.42 -1.61
CA GLY A 633 20.09 4.22 -0.31
C GLY A 633 19.21 2.96 -0.29
N GLY A 634 18.54 2.67 -1.41
CA GLY A 634 17.82 1.40 -1.61
C GLY A 634 18.74 0.17 -1.62
N LEU A 635 20.01 0.33 -1.98
CA LEU A 635 21.08 -0.68 -1.91
C LEU A 635 21.81 -0.69 -0.54
N LYS A 636 21.25 -0.02 0.48
CA LYS A 636 21.77 0.02 1.86
C LYS A 636 23.14 0.68 2.01
N LEU A 637 23.55 1.52 1.07
CA LEU A 637 24.66 2.45 1.25
C LEU A 637 24.18 3.72 1.95
N ARG A 638 25.03 4.34 2.77
CA ARG A 638 24.74 5.69 3.29
C ARG A 638 24.99 6.66 2.14
N VAL A 639 24.13 7.66 1.97
CA VAL A 639 24.30 8.65 0.91
C VAL A 639 24.14 10.05 1.46
N VAL A 640 25.05 10.94 1.07
CA VAL A 640 24.96 12.38 1.31
C VAL A 640 24.97 13.07 -0.05
N LEU A 641 24.06 14.02 -0.25
CA LEU A 641 24.03 14.88 -1.43
C LEU A 641 24.69 16.21 -1.08
N THR A 642 25.60 16.73 -1.92
CA THR A 642 26.18 18.07 -1.72
C THR A 642 25.10 19.16 -1.83
N ARG A 643 24.19 18.99 -2.78
CA ARG A 643 22.90 19.70 -2.90
C ARG A 643 21.80 18.74 -3.32
N ASN A 644 20.59 19.03 -2.88
CA ASN A 644 19.36 18.36 -3.30
C ASN A 644 18.40 19.32 -4.03
N ASP A 645 18.69 20.62 -3.99
CA ASP A 645 17.94 21.75 -4.52
C ASP A 645 18.75 22.58 -5.53
N GLU A 646 18.11 23.56 -6.18
CA GLU A 646 18.75 24.55 -7.05
C GLU A 646 19.42 25.69 -6.25
N ARG A 647 20.26 25.31 -5.28
CA ARG A 647 21.14 26.25 -4.57
C ARG A 647 22.51 26.33 -5.24
N THR A 648 23.10 27.53 -5.20
CA THR A 648 24.50 27.71 -5.56
C THR A 648 25.42 27.20 -4.45
N LEU A 649 26.42 26.40 -4.82
CA LEU A 649 27.35 25.74 -3.91
C LEU A 649 28.76 25.73 -4.53
N ALA A 650 29.76 26.24 -3.80
CA ALA A 650 31.12 26.37 -4.29
C ALA A 650 31.82 25.00 -4.43
N LEU A 651 32.93 24.96 -5.17
CA LEU A 651 33.69 23.72 -5.37
C LEU A 651 34.37 23.27 -4.07
N GLU A 652 34.80 24.23 -3.27
CA GLU A 652 35.34 24.06 -1.92
C GLU A 652 34.31 23.45 -0.98
N ASP A 653 33.06 23.93 -1.00
CA ASP A 653 31.98 23.43 -0.14
C ASP A 653 31.62 21.97 -0.46
N ARG A 654 31.61 21.59 -1.75
CA ARG A 654 31.35 20.20 -2.20
C ARG A 654 32.37 19.22 -1.64
N VAL A 655 33.64 19.62 -1.69
CA VAL A 655 34.76 18.85 -1.09
C VAL A 655 34.62 18.83 0.43
N ALA A 656 34.37 19.99 1.07
CA ALA A 656 34.25 20.09 2.52
C ALA A 656 33.12 19.21 3.08
N ILE A 657 31.96 19.14 2.40
CA ILE A 657 30.88 18.21 2.74
C ILE A 657 31.38 16.77 2.74
N ALA A 658 32.15 16.37 1.72
CA ALA A 658 32.63 14.99 1.57
C ALA A 658 33.68 14.59 2.61
N GLU A 659 34.62 15.49 2.92
CA GLU A 659 35.59 15.30 3.99
C GLU A 659 34.90 15.25 5.36
N GLN A 660 33.97 16.17 5.64
CA GLN A 660 33.29 16.28 6.94
C GLN A 660 32.51 15.02 7.31
N VAL A 661 31.90 14.35 6.32
CA VAL A 661 31.15 13.09 6.54
C VAL A 661 32.02 11.84 6.45
N ASN A 662 33.34 11.99 6.22
CA ASN A 662 34.30 10.91 5.99
C ASN A 662 33.81 9.94 4.88
N ALA A 663 33.50 10.49 3.71
CA ALA A 663 32.95 9.71 2.61
C ALA A 663 33.90 8.58 2.16
N SER A 664 33.34 7.41 1.89
CA SER A 664 34.04 6.26 1.32
C SER A 664 34.26 6.38 -0.19
N ALA A 665 33.46 7.20 -0.87
CA ALA A 665 33.66 7.61 -2.26
C ALA A 665 32.89 8.91 -2.58
N PHE A 666 33.37 9.65 -3.58
CA PHE A 666 32.76 10.88 -4.10
C PHE A 666 32.42 10.73 -5.59
N VAL A 667 31.18 11.04 -5.98
CA VAL A 667 30.68 10.88 -7.36
C VAL A 667 29.97 12.16 -7.77
N SER A 668 30.64 12.96 -8.59
CA SER A 668 30.05 14.14 -9.22
C SER A 668 29.29 13.75 -10.49
N ILE A 669 28.17 14.40 -10.77
CA ILE A 669 27.28 14.11 -11.89
C ILE A 669 27.07 15.39 -12.69
N HIS A 670 27.44 15.32 -13.97
CA HIS A 670 27.48 16.41 -14.95
C HIS A 670 26.83 16.01 -16.29
N ALA A 671 26.63 16.99 -17.17
CA ALA A 671 26.14 16.78 -18.52
C ALA A 671 26.82 17.75 -19.51
N ASN A 672 27.86 17.21 -20.15
CA ASN A 672 28.85 17.87 -20.99
C ASN A 672 28.29 18.79 -22.11
N SER A 673 29.17 19.63 -22.66
CA SER A 673 28.88 20.52 -23.77
C SER A 673 30.08 20.62 -24.72
N ALA A 674 29.79 20.54 -26.02
CA ALA A 674 30.77 20.72 -27.09
C ALA A 674 30.49 21.96 -27.96
N GLY A 675 29.55 22.80 -27.52
CA GLY A 675 28.99 23.91 -28.32
C GLY A 675 27.80 23.48 -29.18
N LEU A 676 26.85 24.41 -29.37
CA LEU A 676 25.66 24.19 -30.21
C LEU A 676 25.99 24.05 -31.71
N ASP A 677 27.22 24.40 -32.12
CA ASP A 677 27.77 24.15 -33.47
C ASP A 677 28.13 22.67 -33.71
N ARG A 678 28.13 21.82 -32.67
CA ARG A 678 28.60 20.41 -32.75
C ARG A 678 27.59 19.38 -32.23
N PRO A 679 26.33 19.39 -32.69
CA PRO A 679 25.28 18.51 -32.18
C PRO A 679 25.49 17.01 -32.48
N ASN A 680 26.47 16.68 -33.33
CA ASN A 680 26.90 15.31 -33.59
C ASN A 680 27.75 14.72 -32.45
N ILE A 681 28.30 15.52 -31.54
CA ILE A 681 29.04 15.02 -30.37
C ILE A 681 28.04 14.58 -29.30
N ASN A 682 28.07 13.28 -29.01
CA ASN A 682 27.19 12.59 -28.05
C ASN A 682 28.00 11.46 -27.37
N GLY A 683 27.49 10.95 -26.25
CA GLY A 683 28.02 9.81 -25.48
C GLY A 683 28.44 10.14 -24.05
N VAL A 684 28.64 9.08 -23.27
CA VAL A 684 28.98 9.13 -21.83
C VAL A 684 30.49 9.01 -21.65
N GLU A 685 31.08 9.82 -20.78
CA GLU A 685 32.47 9.74 -20.34
C GLU A 685 32.57 9.89 -18.82
N THR A 686 33.51 9.18 -18.19
CA THR A 686 33.68 9.22 -16.74
C THR A 686 35.12 9.58 -16.38
N TYR A 687 35.30 10.60 -15.53
CA TYR A 687 36.58 11.19 -15.19
C TYR A 687 37.06 10.78 -13.79
N HIS A 688 38.37 10.61 -13.62
CA HIS A 688 39.06 10.52 -12.33
C HIS A 688 40.30 11.44 -12.31
N TYR A 689 40.91 11.62 -11.14
CA TYR A 689 42.15 12.39 -11.02
C TYR A 689 43.37 11.61 -11.58
N PRO A 690 44.27 12.24 -12.37
CA PRO A 690 45.50 11.60 -12.84
C PRO A 690 46.30 10.94 -11.71
N GLY A 691 46.63 9.66 -11.85
CA GLY A 691 47.39 8.89 -10.85
C GLY A 691 46.57 8.35 -9.67
N SER A 692 45.25 8.57 -9.62
CA SER A 692 44.38 7.94 -8.62
C SER A 692 43.83 6.61 -9.12
N GLU A 693 44.50 5.50 -8.78
CA GLU A 693 44.07 4.13 -9.09
C GLU A 693 42.69 3.81 -8.50
N ALA A 694 42.41 4.30 -7.29
CA ALA A 694 41.12 4.09 -6.64
C ALA A 694 39.99 4.89 -7.33
N GLY A 695 40.29 6.10 -7.82
CA GLY A 695 39.38 6.87 -8.67
C GLY A 695 39.14 6.20 -10.03
N GLU A 696 40.18 5.62 -10.63
CA GLU A 696 40.08 4.86 -11.89
C GLU A 696 39.15 3.65 -11.74
N LYS A 697 39.26 2.93 -10.63
CA LYS A 697 38.43 1.74 -10.32
C LYS A 697 36.93 2.09 -10.27
N ILE A 698 36.55 3.14 -9.55
CA ILE A 698 35.14 3.56 -9.47
C ILE A 698 34.65 4.16 -10.80
N ALA A 699 35.47 4.97 -11.47
CA ALA A 699 35.15 5.51 -12.80
C ALA A 699 34.88 4.40 -13.82
N THR A 700 35.71 3.35 -13.83
CA THR A 700 35.58 2.19 -14.71
C THR A 700 34.34 1.36 -14.40
N ALA A 701 34.03 1.13 -13.12
CA ALA A 701 32.83 0.41 -12.73
C ALA A 701 31.55 1.15 -13.15
N ILE A 702 31.51 2.49 -12.99
CA ILE A 702 30.39 3.33 -13.44
C ILE A 702 30.27 3.32 -14.96
N GLN A 703 31.36 3.60 -15.70
CA GLN A 703 31.34 3.64 -17.16
C GLN A 703 30.83 2.31 -17.74
N ASN A 704 31.37 1.18 -17.27
CA ASN A 704 30.95 -0.16 -17.72
C ASN A 704 29.47 -0.45 -17.37
N SER A 705 29.02 -0.09 -16.17
CA SER A 705 27.62 -0.29 -15.77
C SER A 705 26.65 0.49 -16.67
N ILE A 706 27.00 1.74 -17.03
CA ILE A 706 26.22 2.57 -17.96
C ILE A 706 26.18 1.96 -19.36
N THR A 707 27.33 1.60 -19.93
CA THR A 707 27.42 1.15 -21.33
C THR A 707 26.90 -0.28 -21.54
N GLN A 708 26.90 -1.11 -20.50
CA GLN A 708 26.22 -2.42 -20.51
C GLN A 708 24.70 -2.31 -20.32
N SER A 709 24.22 -1.29 -19.60
CA SER A 709 22.80 -1.11 -19.32
C SER A 709 22.05 -0.34 -20.40
N LEU A 710 22.72 0.62 -21.08
CA LEU A 710 22.08 1.61 -21.96
C LEU A 710 22.71 1.64 -23.35
N GLN A 711 21.89 1.90 -24.38
CA GLN A 711 22.34 2.10 -25.76
C GLN A 711 22.89 3.53 -25.97
N VAL A 712 23.99 3.85 -25.28
CA VAL A 712 24.73 5.12 -25.37
C VAL A 712 26.05 4.94 -26.12
N VAL A 713 26.60 6.04 -26.64
CA VAL A 713 27.96 6.03 -27.19
C VAL A 713 28.95 6.02 -26.02
N ASP A 714 29.79 4.99 -25.95
CA ASP A 714 30.87 4.92 -24.99
C ASP A 714 32.03 5.82 -25.41
N ARG A 715 32.42 6.77 -24.55
CA ARG A 715 33.55 7.69 -24.74
C ARG A 715 34.71 7.42 -23.77
N GLY A 716 34.60 6.34 -22.98
CA GLY A 716 35.62 5.81 -22.10
C GLY A 716 35.80 6.53 -20.77
N VAL A 717 36.63 5.93 -19.93
CA VAL A 717 37.19 6.54 -18.72
C VAL A 717 38.34 7.47 -19.10
N LYS A 718 38.47 8.59 -18.40
CA LYS A 718 39.44 9.65 -18.68
C LYS A 718 40.03 10.26 -17.41
N THR A 719 41.16 10.96 -17.55
CA THR A 719 41.76 11.72 -16.45
C THR A 719 41.51 13.22 -16.59
N ALA A 720 41.20 13.92 -15.49
CA ALA A 720 41.07 15.37 -15.47
C ALA A 720 41.51 16.00 -14.15
N ASN A 721 42.05 17.22 -14.21
CA ASN A 721 42.51 17.99 -13.06
C ASN A 721 41.38 18.83 -12.41
N PHE A 722 40.17 18.26 -12.34
CA PHE A 722 39.00 18.95 -11.78
C PHE A 722 39.14 19.13 -10.26
N PHE A 723 38.66 20.28 -9.75
CA PHE A 723 38.86 20.65 -8.34
C PHE A 723 38.30 19.60 -7.37
N VAL A 724 37.08 19.13 -7.61
CA VAL A 724 36.40 18.14 -6.75
C VAL A 724 37.02 16.74 -6.83
N LEU A 725 37.85 16.46 -7.84
CA LEU A 725 38.58 15.18 -7.95
C LEU A 725 40.00 15.26 -7.36
N ARG A 726 40.60 16.45 -7.38
CA ARG A 726 41.96 16.68 -6.86
C ARG A 726 42.01 16.86 -5.34
N ASN A 727 41.01 17.55 -4.77
CA ASN A 727 41.07 18.01 -3.39
C ASN A 727 40.29 17.11 -2.40
N THR A 728 39.65 16.05 -2.87
CA THR A 728 39.05 14.99 -2.04
C THR A 728 40.09 13.96 -1.61
N SER A 729 40.00 13.48 -0.36
CA SER A 729 40.87 12.43 0.18
C SER A 729 40.42 11.01 -0.17
N MET A 730 39.12 10.83 -0.44
CA MET A 730 38.52 9.54 -0.82
C MET A 730 38.52 9.32 -2.34
N PRO A 731 38.28 8.07 -2.82
CA PRO A 731 38.14 7.78 -4.25
C PRO A 731 37.06 8.65 -4.89
N ALA A 732 37.44 9.44 -5.90
CA ALA A 732 36.58 10.45 -6.50
C ALA A 732 36.47 10.29 -8.02
N THR A 733 35.26 10.50 -8.54
CA THR A 733 34.96 10.46 -9.98
C THR A 733 33.89 11.48 -10.39
N LEU A 734 33.89 11.89 -11.65
CA LEU A 734 32.90 12.79 -12.25
C LEU A 734 32.32 12.13 -13.50
N VAL A 735 31.00 11.95 -13.55
CA VAL A 735 30.28 11.29 -14.64
C VAL A 735 29.65 12.34 -15.56
N GLU A 736 30.05 12.35 -16.83
CA GLU A 736 29.38 13.12 -17.88
C GLU A 736 28.30 12.24 -18.51
N THR A 737 27.05 12.46 -18.13
CA THR A 737 25.89 11.60 -18.46
C THR A 737 25.45 11.64 -19.94
N GLY A 738 26.07 12.51 -20.73
CA GLY A 738 25.77 12.78 -22.13
C GLY A 738 26.04 14.26 -22.43
N PHE A 739 25.84 14.69 -23.67
CA PHE A 739 26.03 16.08 -24.06
C PHE A 739 24.69 16.85 -24.12
N VAL A 740 24.50 17.91 -23.34
CA VAL A 740 23.28 18.76 -23.46
C VAL A 740 23.22 19.49 -24.80
N THR A 741 24.35 19.68 -25.47
CA THR A 741 24.44 20.18 -26.85
C THR A 741 24.34 19.08 -27.91
N GLY A 742 24.33 17.79 -27.54
CA GLY A 742 24.26 16.65 -28.44
C GLY A 742 22.83 16.33 -28.86
N ALA A 743 22.58 16.13 -30.16
CA ALA A 743 21.22 15.93 -30.70
C ALA A 743 20.55 14.64 -30.23
N GLN A 744 21.31 13.58 -29.93
CA GLN A 744 20.76 12.33 -29.39
C GLN A 744 20.63 12.41 -27.88
N ASP A 745 21.66 12.95 -27.22
CA ASP A 745 21.73 13.00 -25.76
C ASP A 745 20.74 14.01 -25.18
N ALA A 746 20.60 15.22 -25.71
CA ALA A 746 19.63 16.21 -25.20
C ALA A 746 18.18 15.68 -25.18
N ALA A 747 17.79 14.91 -26.21
CA ALA A 747 16.48 14.26 -26.29
C ALA A 747 16.30 13.10 -25.27
N ARG A 748 17.41 12.52 -24.80
CA ARG A 748 17.43 11.48 -23.76
C ARG A 748 17.50 12.09 -22.35
N LEU A 749 18.35 13.10 -22.15
CA LEU A 749 18.57 13.78 -20.87
C LEU A 749 17.34 14.56 -20.38
N VAL A 750 16.40 14.93 -21.27
CA VAL A 750 15.10 15.49 -20.90
C VAL A 750 14.02 14.41 -20.59
N ASN A 751 14.30 13.14 -20.85
CA ASN A 751 13.35 12.04 -20.67
C ASN A 751 13.49 11.42 -19.26
N PRO A 752 12.47 11.50 -18.37
CA PRO A 752 12.57 10.98 -17.00
C PRO A 752 12.86 9.47 -16.91
N THR A 753 12.38 8.67 -17.87
CA THR A 753 12.68 7.23 -17.92
C THR A 753 14.15 6.97 -18.24
N PHE A 754 14.78 7.79 -19.09
CA PHE A 754 16.22 7.68 -19.34
C PHE A 754 17.03 8.19 -18.15
N GLN A 755 16.59 9.25 -17.48
CA GLN A 755 17.21 9.74 -16.25
C GLN A 755 17.22 8.65 -15.15
N GLU A 756 16.09 7.94 -14.93
CA GLU A 756 16.04 6.81 -13.96
C GLU A 756 16.99 5.68 -14.36
N GLN A 757 17.03 5.34 -15.65
CA GLN A 757 17.91 4.29 -16.17
C GLN A 757 19.40 4.65 -16.02
N MET A 758 19.78 5.91 -16.30
CA MET A 758 21.13 6.45 -16.10
C MET A 758 21.52 6.42 -14.62
N ALA A 759 20.67 6.98 -13.76
CA ALA A 759 20.88 7.02 -12.31
C ALA A 759 21.04 5.62 -11.70
N ARG A 760 20.23 4.65 -12.13
CA ARG A 760 20.36 3.25 -11.70
C ARG A 760 21.69 2.64 -12.16
N ALA A 761 22.13 2.93 -13.37
CA ALA A 761 23.40 2.41 -13.88
C ALA A 761 24.60 3.01 -13.15
N ILE A 762 24.60 4.32 -12.87
CA ILE A 762 25.60 4.98 -12.02
C ILE A 762 25.61 4.33 -10.64
N ALA A 763 24.45 4.25 -9.97
CA ALA A 763 24.31 3.66 -8.64
C ALA A 763 24.82 2.20 -8.57
N MET A 764 24.60 1.40 -9.61
CA MET A 764 25.08 0.02 -9.65
C MET A 764 26.59 -0.07 -9.83
N GLY A 765 27.20 0.76 -10.68
CA GLY A 765 28.66 0.83 -10.84
C GLY A 765 29.35 1.30 -9.56
N VAL A 766 28.79 2.33 -8.90
CA VAL A 766 29.23 2.78 -7.56
C VAL A 766 29.16 1.61 -6.57
N PHE A 767 27.99 0.96 -6.44
CA PHE A 767 27.79 -0.15 -5.51
C PHE A 767 28.80 -1.28 -5.72
N GLN A 768 29.01 -1.71 -6.97
CA GLN A 768 29.99 -2.74 -7.34
C GLN A 768 31.45 -2.34 -7.05
N SER A 769 31.77 -1.04 -7.09
CA SER A 769 33.13 -0.55 -6.81
C SER A 769 33.46 -0.51 -5.31
N VAL A 770 32.49 -0.15 -4.46
CA VAL A 770 32.67 0.03 -3.01
C VAL A 770 32.38 -1.24 -2.21
N LYS A 771 31.58 -2.17 -2.74
CA LYS A 771 31.46 -3.55 -2.26
C LYS A 771 32.36 -4.46 -3.10
N GLN A 772 33.63 -4.57 -2.71
CA GLN A 772 34.56 -5.56 -3.21
C GLN A 772 34.97 -6.51 -2.06
N PRO A 773 35.30 -7.77 -2.36
CA PRO A 773 35.07 -8.88 -1.44
C PRO A 773 36.02 -8.88 -0.25
N VAL A 774 35.57 -9.47 0.86
CA VAL A 774 36.47 -10.01 1.88
C VAL A 774 37.30 -11.10 1.18
N GLY A 775 38.62 -10.89 1.12
CA GLY A 775 39.57 -11.75 0.41
C GLY A 775 39.85 -13.09 1.09
#